data_AF-A0A0F6W050-F1
#
_entry.id   AF-A0A0F6W050-F1
#
_cell.length_a   1.000
_cell.length_b   1.000
_cell.length_c   1.000
_cell.angle_alpha   90.00
_cell.angle_beta   90.00
_cell.angle_gamma   90.00
#
_symmetry.space_group_name_H-M   'P 1'
#
loop_
_entity.id
_entity.type
_entity.pdbx_description
1 polymer ?
#
loop_
_entity_poly.entity_id
_entity_poly.type
_entity_poly.pdbx_seq_one_letter_code
_entity_poly.pdbx_strand_id
1 'polypeptide(L)'
;MHLAIEGFSWPDLHHPDGLRALHDRFDAWLAEQDAEAHARLAKWRAAPDALGAKDVSATIVAVAPYVGRFVARLFGVEREVDERSRSIALEEPVFAFRKAVLKKRVVDAKSAPAWSGALEVAHGIASAARTTFASDDEDEERAIAIAGLRVHAIDDTARKVARGGGASWTDALREDASRLRAAVATVDDVSALDDGALAARVIDAIVASIHARRADAGDPVSRWPSLRARHELHHEKLVRLRVPEDARAPGELEGPRDHRRERVEPFALTDHRGSPRAIATEVDLCLDCHAREKDSCSKGLKDKSGALKKNPIGVELPGCPLHEPIGEMNELRRGGEVIGALAAVTIANPMCPGTGHRICNDCMKACVFQTSEPVNIPEIETRVLEDVLRLPWGFEIWSLLTRWNPLHVTRPYPRANIGKSVLVVGLGPAGYTLCHHLVNEGFGVVAIDGLKLEPLPAELVGSSERPPVPVRDVDALRTPLEERVIGGFGGVSEYGITVRWDKSFLALLHLNLARRATFRAYGGVRFGGTITLEDAWSLGFDHVAIAAGAGKPTMIDVPNGLARGVRQASDFLMGLQLGGAFKRDSLAQLQVRLPAVVIGGGLTAIDAATELLAYYVVQVEKTLERVEAMARGRSIDAVLARLDDEEREVVREHLEHARALREERAAAARELRAPRIQALLDSWGGVRLAYRRRLADSPAYRLNHEEVAKSLEEGVRYLELLAPAEVHVDRFGAAEAISFERQEIADGGALRGTGEHVKVPARTILVAAGTRPNVTYEREHPGTFAIDRRGFFASHDARVGEDGTITLVPAPSGEGFFTSYAKDGRVVSYYGDNHPKYAGSVVKAMASAKDGHVHVSRLFARDIAALDAARGDTRQQSARDAAWSALVATLDDELLARVHETKRLAPGIVEVVVHAPRAARAFRPGQFYRLQGLESLASRAQGTTLVTEGLALTGARTDLERGLVSVIVLEMGASSKLCERMRPGDPIVLMGPTGAPTEIGHGENVLLLGGGLGNAVLFSIGRALREAGSRVLYFAGYRDSAQLFEQGEIEASSDQVIWANDHGAPIAPRRPQDAQFRGNIVQAMQAYERGELGERVFSLGEVDRVLAIGSDGMMRAVRDVRQGLLAKQLGRAKVALGSINSPMQCMMKEICGQCLQRRVDPATGAERFVYTCYEQDQPLDEVDFDFLRQRLRQSSAHEKLADAWLAHVLASESVSPGPNEAQAAE
;
A
#
# COMPACT_ATOMS: atom_id res chain seq x y z
N MET A 1 -6.52 -28.59 16.70
CA MET A 1 -5.79 -29.32 15.64
C MET A 1 -4.84 -30.30 16.30
N HIS A 2 -4.81 -31.55 15.84
CA HIS A 2 -3.87 -32.56 16.32
C HIS A 2 -2.59 -32.47 15.48
N LEU A 3 -1.43 -32.38 16.12
CA LEU A 3 -0.13 -32.42 15.43
C LEU A 3 0.32 -33.88 15.32
N ALA A 4 0.98 -34.26 14.22
CA ALA A 4 1.34 -35.67 13.99
C ALA A 4 2.67 -36.10 14.67
N ILE A 5 3.38 -35.15 15.30
CA ILE A 5 4.56 -35.45 16.12
C ILE A 5 4.14 -35.54 17.58
N GLU A 6 4.36 -36.70 18.20
CA GLU A 6 4.02 -36.96 19.61
C GLU A 6 4.70 -35.96 20.55
N GLY A 7 3.97 -35.56 21.59
CA GLY A 7 4.45 -34.62 22.61
C GLY A 7 4.31 -33.14 22.25
N PHE A 8 3.74 -32.80 21.08
CA PHE A 8 3.43 -31.43 20.69
C PHE A 8 1.93 -31.24 20.47
N SER A 9 1.44 -30.11 20.95
CA SER A 9 0.08 -29.60 20.76
C SER A 9 0.10 -28.29 19.98
N TRP A 10 -1.04 -27.91 19.40
CA TRP A 10 -1.15 -26.65 18.66
C TRP A 10 -0.69 -25.40 19.44
N PRO A 11 -1.07 -25.22 20.73
CA PRO A 11 -0.56 -24.12 21.55
C PRO A 11 0.97 -24.04 21.65
N ASP A 12 1.67 -25.18 21.67
CA ASP A 12 3.13 -25.21 21.81
C ASP A 12 3.83 -24.48 20.67
N LEU A 13 3.23 -24.45 19.47
CA LEU A 13 3.75 -23.73 18.31
C LEU A 13 3.65 -22.21 18.43
N HIS A 14 3.01 -21.67 19.48
CA HIS A 14 2.88 -20.23 19.72
C HIS A 14 3.78 -19.70 20.84
N HIS A 15 4.46 -20.59 21.57
CA HIS A 15 5.34 -20.22 22.67
C HIS A 15 6.82 -20.49 22.37
N PRO A 16 7.75 -19.61 22.79
CA PRO A 16 9.20 -19.81 22.59
C PRO A 16 9.73 -21.15 23.12
N ASP A 17 9.22 -21.62 24.26
CA ASP A 17 9.63 -22.91 24.86
C ASP A 17 9.20 -24.11 24.01
N GLY A 18 7.99 -24.09 23.47
CA GLY A 18 7.49 -25.13 22.58
C GLY A 18 8.25 -25.16 21.25
N LEU A 19 8.57 -24.00 20.67
CA LEU A 19 9.39 -23.92 19.46
C LEU A 19 10.85 -24.35 19.69
N ARG A 20 11.41 -24.10 20.87
CA ARG A 20 12.71 -24.67 21.25
C ARG A 20 12.64 -26.19 21.34
N ALA A 21 11.66 -26.73 22.05
CA ALA A 21 11.50 -28.19 22.15
C ALA A 21 11.31 -28.83 20.77
N LEU A 22 10.60 -28.16 19.86
CA LEU A 22 10.44 -28.59 18.46
C LEU A 22 11.78 -28.57 17.71
N HIS A 23 12.61 -27.55 17.96
CA HIS A 23 13.95 -27.47 17.40
C HIS A 23 14.85 -28.61 17.87
N ASP A 24 14.89 -28.89 19.17
CA ASP A 24 15.68 -29.98 19.75
C ASP A 24 15.21 -31.34 19.20
N ARG A 25 13.89 -31.52 19.02
CA ARG A 25 13.32 -32.71 18.39
C ARG A 25 13.73 -32.84 16.91
N PHE A 26 13.72 -31.75 16.15
CA PHE A 26 14.18 -31.75 14.76
C PHE A 26 15.66 -32.11 14.67
N ASP A 27 16.51 -31.54 15.52
CA ASP A 27 17.95 -31.82 15.50
C ASP A 27 18.25 -33.30 15.78
N ALA A 28 17.60 -33.87 16.80
CA ALA A 28 17.71 -35.31 17.09
C ALA A 28 17.23 -36.16 15.91
N TRP A 29 16.09 -35.81 15.31
CA TRP A 29 15.56 -36.50 14.14
C TRP A 29 16.48 -36.38 12.91
N LEU A 30 17.05 -35.20 12.65
CA LEU A 30 17.98 -34.99 11.53
C LEU A 30 19.25 -35.82 11.72
N ALA A 31 19.80 -35.90 12.94
CA ALA A 31 20.94 -36.75 13.25
C ALA A 31 20.67 -38.23 12.96
N GLU A 32 19.44 -38.70 13.18
CA GLU A 32 19.00 -40.06 12.87
C GLU A 32 18.78 -40.29 11.36
N GLN A 33 18.23 -39.29 10.64
CA GLN A 33 17.96 -39.42 9.20
C GLN A 33 19.21 -39.26 8.33
N ASP A 34 20.08 -38.31 8.66
CA ASP A 34 21.26 -37.97 7.87
C ASP A 34 22.33 -37.28 8.74
N ALA A 35 23.28 -38.10 9.20
CA ALA A 35 24.38 -37.66 10.05
C ALA A 35 25.30 -36.63 9.36
N GLU A 36 25.41 -36.66 8.02
CA GLU A 36 26.25 -35.70 7.29
C GLU A 36 25.56 -34.33 7.20
N ALA A 37 24.28 -34.30 6.84
CA ALA A 37 23.48 -33.07 6.82
C ALA A 37 23.43 -32.42 8.22
N HIS A 38 23.24 -33.23 9.27
CA HIS A 38 23.31 -32.78 10.66
C HIS A 38 24.68 -32.17 10.99
N ALA A 39 25.79 -32.84 10.63
CA ALA A 39 27.14 -32.33 10.90
C ALA A 39 27.44 -31.01 10.18
N ARG A 40 26.96 -30.85 8.93
CA ARG A 40 27.06 -29.59 8.17
C ARG A 40 26.32 -28.45 8.87
N LEU A 41 25.08 -28.71 9.30
CA LEU A 41 24.26 -27.72 10.02
C LEU A 41 24.90 -27.34 11.36
N ALA A 42 25.38 -28.31 12.13
CA ALA A 42 26.05 -28.08 13.40
C ALA A 42 27.33 -27.23 13.23
N LYS A 43 28.11 -27.50 12.18
CA LYS A 43 29.29 -26.70 11.84
C LYS A 43 28.92 -25.25 11.51
N TRP A 44 27.86 -25.03 10.73
CA TRP A 44 27.40 -23.68 10.40
C TRP A 44 26.90 -22.94 11.64
N ARG A 45 26.11 -23.59 12.51
CA ARG A 45 25.63 -22.99 13.76
C ARG A 45 26.74 -22.63 14.74
N ALA A 46 27.80 -23.44 14.82
CA ALA A 46 28.92 -23.18 15.73
C ALA A 46 29.72 -21.93 15.33
N ALA A 47 29.75 -21.58 14.04
CA ALA A 47 30.43 -20.38 13.55
C ALA A 47 29.73 -19.79 12.31
N PRO A 48 28.59 -19.10 12.50
CA PRO A 48 27.74 -18.62 11.40
C PRO A 48 28.46 -17.73 10.38
N ASP A 49 29.41 -16.91 10.86
CA ASP A 49 30.16 -15.95 10.05
C ASP A 49 31.48 -16.50 9.49
N ALA A 50 31.93 -17.67 9.95
CA ALA A 50 33.22 -18.25 9.54
C ALA A 50 33.09 -19.21 8.36
N LEU A 51 31.89 -19.69 8.05
CA LEU A 51 31.63 -20.61 6.97
C LEU A 51 31.59 -19.85 5.63
N GLY A 52 32.35 -20.32 4.63
CA GLY A 52 32.38 -19.69 3.31
C GLY A 52 31.01 -19.72 2.63
N ALA A 53 30.73 -18.74 1.77
CA ALA A 53 29.41 -18.59 1.12
C ALA A 53 28.98 -19.86 0.36
N LYS A 54 29.91 -20.53 -0.31
CA LYS A 54 29.65 -21.82 -0.98
C LYS A 54 29.25 -22.93 -0.01
N ASP A 55 29.89 -23.02 1.14
CA ASP A 55 29.61 -24.06 2.14
C ASP A 55 28.28 -23.81 2.85
N VAL A 56 27.95 -22.53 3.12
CA VAL A 56 26.61 -22.13 3.61
C VAL A 56 25.54 -22.54 2.61
N SER A 57 25.73 -22.19 1.34
CA SER A 57 24.82 -22.54 0.25
C SER A 57 24.60 -24.05 0.11
N ALA A 58 25.68 -24.83 0.10
CA ALA A 58 25.60 -26.30 0.07
C ALA A 58 24.90 -26.87 1.32
N THR A 59 25.05 -26.23 2.48
CA THR A 59 24.36 -26.64 3.71
C THR A 59 22.85 -26.36 3.62
N ILE A 60 22.45 -25.19 3.09
CA ILE A 60 21.04 -24.85 2.87
C ILE A 60 20.37 -25.90 1.97
N VAL A 61 20.97 -26.19 0.80
CA VAL A 61 20.42 -27.16 -0.16
C VAL A 61 20.35 -28.57 0.44
N ALA A 62 21.34 -28.98 1.23
CA ALA A 62 21.36 -30.31 1.85
C ALA A 62 20.33 -30.46 2.98
N VAL A 63 20.07 -29.41 3.77
CA VAL A 63 19.26 -29.49 5.00
C VAL A 63 17.80 -29.09 4.78
N ALA A 64 17.51 -28.17 3.85
CA ALA A 64 16.15 -27.70 3.59
C ALA A 64 15.12 -28.82 3.26
N PRO A 65 15.47 -29.88 2.51
CA PRO A 65 14.57 -31.02 2.31
C PRO A 65 14.10 -31.66 3.61
N TYR A 66 15.00 -31.80 4.59
CA TYR A 66 14.68 -32.39 5.89
C TYR A 66 13.79 -31.47 6.73
N VAL A 67 14.00 -30.15 6.67
CA VAL A 67 13.07 -29.18 7.28
C VAL A 67 11.67 -29.34 6.66
N GLY A 68 11.60 -29.43 5.33
CA GLY A 68 10.34 -29.62 4.61
C GLY A 68 9.60 -30.89 5.02
N ARG A 69 10.29 -32.04 5.04
CA ARG A 69 9.71 -33.34 5.46
C ARG A 69 9.25 -33.33 6.92
N PHE A 70 10.03 -32.74 7.81
CA PHE A 70 9.68 -32.65 9.23
C PHE A 70 8.42 -31.80 9.43
N VAL A 71 8.33 -30.66 8.75
CA VAL A 71 7.14 -29.80 8.81
C VAL A 71 5.92 -30.44 8.16
N ALA A 72 6.09 -31.11 7.01
CA ALA A 72 5.01 -31.86 6.38
C ALA A 72 4.43 -32.91 7.34
N ARG A 73 5.30 -33.65 8.04
CA ARG A 73 4.90 -34.60 9.09
C ARG A 73 4.25 -33.92 10.29
N LEU A 74 4.77 -32.79 10.75
CA LEU A 74 4.19 -32.06 11.89
C LEU A 74 2.72 -31.72 11.66
N PHE A 75 2.37 -31.29 10.44
CA PHE A 75 1.01 -30.91 10.06
C PHE A 75 0.18 -32.04 9.43
N GLY A 76 0.77 -33.22 9.19
CA GLY A 76 0.11 -34.36 8.56
C GLY A 76 -0.29 -34.11 7.11
N VAL A 77 0.60 -33.47 6.34
CA VAL A 77 0.38 -33.07 4.93
C VAL A 77 1.38 -33.71 3.97
N GLU A 78 2.03 -34.81 4.37
CA GLU A 78 3.04 -35.49 3.55
C GLU A 78 2.48 -35.89 2.18
N ARG A 79 1.23 -36.37 2.13
CA ARG A 79 0.58 -36.77 0.88
C ARG A 79 0.42 -35.60 -0.09
N GLU A 80 -0.08 -34.47 0.39
CA GLU A 80 -0.31 -33.27 -0.41
C GLU A 80 1.02 -32.66 -0.88
N VAL A 81 2.05 -32.70 -0.04
CA VAL A 81 3.41 -32.32 -0.41
C VAL A 81 3.95 -33.25 -1.51
N ASP A 82 3.84 -34.57 -1.34
CA ASP A 82 4.30 -35.56 -2.33
C ASP A 82 3.54 -35.44 -3.67
N GLU A 83 2.25 -35.13 -3.65
CA GLU A 83 1.47 -34.82 -4.85
C GLU A 83 2.01 -33.59 -5.57
N ARG A 84 2.32 -32.52 -4.82
CA ARG A 84 2.88 -31.30 -5.40
C ARG A 84 4.30 -31.49 -5.91
N SER A 85 5.15 -32.21 -5.18
CA SER A 85 6.50 -32.60 -5.60
C SER A 85 6.46 -33.44 -6.88
N ARG A 86 5.57 -34.43 -6.97
CA ARG A 86 5.35 -35.21 -8.20
C ARG A 86 4.91 -34.31 -9.36
N SER A 87 3.98 -33.38 -9.13
CA SER A 87 3.56 -32.43 -10.16
C SER A 87 4.71 -31.57 -10.70
N ILE A 88 5.70 -31.22 -9.86
CA ILE A 88 6.90 -30.51 -10.31
C ILE A 88 7.83 -31.45 -11.08
N ALA A 89 8.03 -32.67 -10.60
CA ALA A 89 8.89 -33.67 -11.23
C ALA A 89 8.37 -34.14 -12.60
N LEU A 90 7.05 -34.11 -12.84
CA LEU A 90 6.44 -34.39 -14.15
C LEU A 90 6.96 -33.44 -15.24
N GLU A 91 7.54 -32.30 -14.88
CA GLU A 91 8.06 -31.34 -15.84
C GLU A 91 9.48 -31.67 -16.33
N GLU A 92 10.22 -32.54 -15.61
CA GLU A 92 11.62 -32.86 -15.88
C GLU A 92 11.88 -33.40 -17.30
N PRO A 93 11.07 -34.32 -17.86
CA PRO A 93 11.29 -34.78 -19.23
C PRO A 93 11.29 -33.65 -20.26
N VAL A 94 10.46 -32.63 -20.08
CA VAL A 94 10.40 -31.47 -20.99
C VAL A 94 11.71 -30.69 -20.97
N PHE A 95 12.27 -30.42 -19.79
CA PHE A 95 13.53 -29.67 -19.67
C PHE A 95 14.75 -30.49 -20.08
N ALA A 96 14.77 -31.79 -19.75
CA ALA A 96 15.80 -32.71 -20.21
C ALA A 96 15.81 -32.80 -21.75
N PHE A 97 14.64 -32.94 -22.39
CA PHE A 97 14.51 -32.94 -23.85
C PHE A 97 14.92 -31.60 -24.45
N ARG A 98 14.52 -30.49 -23.83
CA ARG A 98 14.92 -29.15 -24.24
C ARG A 98 16.44 -29.00 -24.25
N LYS A 99 17.13 -29.43 -23.19
CA LYS A 99 18.60 -29.33 -23.07
C LYS A 99 19.33 -30.25 -24.06
N ALA A 100 18.83 -31.47 -24.22
CA ALA A 100 19.45 -32.50 -25.07
C ALA A 100 19.26 -32.20 -26.57
N VAL A 101 18.05 -31.78 -26.97
CA VAL A 101 17.63 -31.68 -28.38
C VAL A 101 17.21 -30.26 -28.74
N LEU A 102 16.12 -29.74 -28.16
CA LEU A 102 15.45 -28.53 -28.68
C LEU A 102 16.34 -27.29 -28.66
N LYS A 103 17.14 -27.09 -27.61
CA LYS A 103 17.98 -25.91 -27.45
C LYS A 103 18.92 -25.69 -28.64
N LYS A 104 19.51 -26.76 -29.16
CA LYS A 104 20.49 -26.70 -30.26
C LYS A 104 19.83 -26.82 -31.64
N ARG A 105 18.66 -27.45 -31.71
CA ARG A 105 18.04 -27.88 -32.97
C ARG A 105 16.78 -27.13 -33.35
N VAL A 106 16.16 -26.42 -32.41
CA VAL A 106 14.89 -25.70 -32.57
C VAL A 106 14.96 -24.27 -32.02
N VAL A 107 15.42 -24.10 -30.78
CA VAL A 107 15.38 -22.81 -30.08
C VAL A 107 16.44 -21.84 -30.61
N ASP A 108 17.62 -22.36 -31.01
CA ASP A 108 18.66 -21.57 -31.65
C ASP A 108 18.17 -21.03 -33.01
N ALA A 109 18.15 -19.71 -33.17
CA ALA A 109 17.71 -19.05 -34.38
C ALA A 109 18.52 -19.42 -35.64
N LYS A 110 19.73 -19.99 -35.48
CA LYS A 110 20.57 -20.48 -36.58
C LYS A 110 20.31 -21.94 -36.95
N SER A 111 19.46 -22.64 -36.19
CA SER A 111 19.16 -24.04 -36.47
C SER A 111 18.15 -24.17 -37.60
N ALA A 112 18.44 -25.05 -38.56
CA ALA A 112 17.49 -25.51 -39.57
C ALA A 112 17.20 -27.00 -39.33
N PRO A 113 15.97 -27.49 -39.59
CA PRO A 113 15.70 -28.91 -39.51
C PRO A 113 16.54 -29.67 -40.55
N ALA A 114 17.20 -30.74 -40.11
CA ALA A 114 18.00 -31.61 -40.99
C ALA A 114 17.12 -32.55 -41.85
N TRP A 115 15.80 -32.51 -41.64
CA TRP A 115 14.81 -33.33 -42.33
C TRP A 115 14.69 -32.95 -43.80
N SER A 116 14.73 -33.94 -44.68
CA SER A 116 14.63 -33.78 -46.14
C SER A 116 13.36 -34.40 -46.76
N GLY A 117 12.50 -35.03 -45.95
CA GLY A 117 11.24 -35.64 -46.40
C GLY A 117 10.06 -34.66 -46.40
N ALA A 118 8.87 -35.14 -46.79
CA ALA A 118 7.63 -34.37 -46.67
C ALA A 118 7.29 -34.09 -45.19
N LEU A 119 6.65 -32.95 -44.91
CA LEU A 119 6.35 -32.53 -43.53
C LEU A 119 5.27 -33.41 -42.90
N GLU A 120 4.32 -33.90 -43.69
CA GLU A 120 3.27 -34.83 -43.28
C GLU A 120 3.87 -36.14 -42.76
N VAL A 121 4.95 -36.61 -43.40
CA VAL A 121 5.71 -37.78 -42.95
C VAL A 121 6.44 -37.49 -41.65
N ALA A 122 7.05 -36.30 -41.50
CA ALA A 122 7.66 -35.89 -40.23
C ALA A 122 6.65 -35.82 -39.08
N HIS A 123 5.46 -35.24 -39.33
CA HIS A 123 4.35 -35.20 -38.37
C HIS A 123 3.89 -36.62 -37.99
N GLY A 124 3.71 -37.50 -38.97
CA GLY A 124 3.31 -38.89 -38.74
C GLY A 124 4.35 -39.68 -37.94
N ILE A 125 5.65 -39.52 -38.24
CA ILE A 125 6.74 -40.16 -37.48
C ILE A 125 6.78 -39.62 -36.04
N ALA A 126 6.68 -38.31 -35.85
CA ALA A 126 6.65 -37.71 -34.51
C ALA A 126 5.45 -38.23 -33.70
N SER A 127 4.27 -38.34 -34.33
CA SER A 127 3.07 -38.91 -33.71
C SER A 127 3.24 -40.40 -33.39
N ALA A 128 3.84 -41.19 -34.29
CA ALA A 128 4.09 -42.61 -34.06
C ALA A 128 5.05 -42.83 -32.88
N ALA A 129 6.12 -42.03 -32.78
CA ALA A 129 7.05 -42.06 -31.66
C ALA A 129 6.37 -41.67 -30.34
N ARG A 130 5.54 -40.61 -30.36
CA ARG A 130 4.73 -40.18 -29.22
C ARG A 130 3.80 -41.30 -28.74
N THR A 131 2.99 -41.87 -29.62
CA THR A 131 2.06 -42.96 -29.28
C THR A 131 2.81 -44.20 -28.75
N THR A 132 4.01 -44.49 -29.27
CA THR A 132 4.79 -45.65 -28.83
C THR A 132 5.32 -45.51 -27.42
N PHE A 133 5.71 -44.31 -27.02
CA PHE A 133 6.49 -44.08 -25.79
C PHE A 133 5.76 -43.28 -24.71
N ALA A 134 4.67 -42.60 -25.06
CA ALA A 134 3.90 -41.73 -24.18
C ALA A 134 2.43 -41.66 -24.60
N SER A 135 1.80 -42.81 -24.92
CA SER A 135 0.36 -42.86 -25.29
C SER A 135 -0.58 -42.34 -24.21
N ASP A 136 -0.18 -42.47 -22.95
CA ASP A 136 -1.04 -42.23 -21.79
C ASP A 136 -0.88 -40.80 -21.23
N ASP A 137 -0.08 -39.95 -21.90
CA ASP A 137 0.18 -38.57 -21.47
C ASP A 137 -0.62 -37.57 -22.31
N GLU A 138 -1.57 -36.89 -21.66
CA GLU A 138 -2.47 -35.90 -22.30
C GLU A 138 -1.77 -34.55 -22.59
N ASP A 139 -0.62 -34.28 -21.97
CA ASP A 139 0.17 -33.08 -22.24
C ASP A 139 1.07 -33.34 -23.45
N GLU A 140 0.71 -32.76 -24.60
CA GLU A 140 1.42 -32.99 -25.86
C GLU A 140 2.91 -32.62 -25.79
N GLU A 141 3.26 -31.53 -25.10
CA GLU A 141 4.64 -31.07 -24.96
C GLU A 141 5.46 -32.10 -24.17
N ARG A 142 4.91 -32.60 -23.06
CA ARG A 142 5.53 -33.63 -22.24
C ARG A 142 5.60 -34.98 -22.95
N ALA A 143 4.54 -35.40 -23.63
CA ALA A 143 4.49 -36.65 -24.38
C ALA A 143 5.57 -36.69 -25.49
N ILE A 144 5.71 -35.58 -26.23
CA ILE A 144 6.75 -35.45 -27.26
C ILE A 144 8.14 -35.42 -26.63
N ALA A 145 8.31 -34.77 -25.48
CA ALA A 145 9.59 -34.76 -24.78
C ALA A 145 10.02 -36.15 -24.27
N ILE A 146 9.10 -36.92 -23.70
CA ILE A 146 9.33 -38.30 -23.25
C ILE A 146 9.75 -39.17 -24.44
N ALA A 147 8.98 -39.16 -25.52
CA ALA A 147 9.32 -39.91 -26.73
C ALA A 147 10.66 -39.47 -27.32
N GLY A 148 10.88 -38.16 -27.43
CA GLY A 148 12.11 -37.57 -27.94
C GLY A 148 13.35 -37.95 -27.11
N LEU A 149 13.23 -38.06 -25.78
CA LEU A 149 14.32 -38.51 -24.91
C LEU A 149 14.67 -39.99 -25.09
N ARG A 150 13.66 -40.86 -25.20
CA ARG A 150 13.89 -42.30 -25.46
C ARG A 150 14.58 -42.51 -26.80
N VAL A 151 14.11 -41.82 -27.84
CA VAL A 151 14.74 -41.84 -29.16
C VAL A 151 16.16 -41.25 -29.10
N HIS A 152 16.36 -40.15 -28.37
CA HIS A 152 17.67 -39.51 -28.23
C HIS A 152 18.68 -40.42 -27.51
N ALA A 153 18.25 -41.21 -26.53
CA ALA A 153 19.11 -42.17 -25.85
C ALA A 153 19.63 -43.27 -26.80
N ILE A 154 18.81 -43.73 -27.75
CA ILE A 154 19.23 -44.66 -28.81
C ILE A 154 20.26 -43.99 -29.73
N ASP A 155 19.97 -42.77 -30.23
CA ASP A 155 20.88 -42.01 -31.11
C ASP A 155 22.22 -41.69 -30.43
N ASP A 156 22.20 -41.25 -29.16
CA ASP A 156 23.40 -40.92 -28.40
C ASP A 156 24.26 -42.16 -28.07
N THR A 157 23.64 -43.27 -27.67
CA THR A 157 24.36 -44.55 -27.47
C THR A 157 24.98 -45.04 -28.79
N ALA A 158 24.23 -45.03 -29.90
CA ALA A 158 24.74 -45.45 -31.20
C ALA A 158 25.96 -44.60 -31.63
N ARG A 159 25.88 -43.27 -31.47
CA ARG A 159 26.99 -42.35 -31.78
C ARG A 159 28.21 -42.59 -30.90
N LYS A 160 28.03 -42.83 -29.60
CA LYS A 160 29.13 -43.08 -28.66
C LYS A 160 29.81 -44.41 -28.97
N VAL A 161 29.05 -45.49 -29.22
CA VAL A 161 29.57 -46.79 -29.62
C VAL A 161 30.36 -46.69 -30.93
N ALA A 162 29.83 -46.01 -31.95
CA ALA A 162 30.50 -45.84 -33.24
C ALA A 162 31.83 -45.05 -33.14
N ARG A 163 31.97 -44.18 -32.13
CA ARG A 163 33.18 -43.39 -31.88
C ARG A 163 34.15 -44.05 -30.89
N GLY A 164 33.88 -45.27 -30.44
CA GLY A 164 34.68 -45.94 -29.41
C GLY A 164 34.56 -45.29 -28.02
N GLY A 165 33.56 -44.44 -27.79
CA GLY A 165 33.23 -43.93 -26.47
C GLY A 165 32.53 -45.03 -25.67
N GLY A 166 32.94 -45.27 -24.43
CA GLY A 166 32.56 -46.42 -23.58
C GLY A 166 31.07 -46.54 -23.16
N ALA A 167 30.13 -46.20 -24.02
CA ALA A 167 28.72 -46.56 -23.91
C ALA A 167 28.48 -47.99 -24.43
N SER A 168 27.48 -48.67 -23.89
CA SER A 168 27.05 -50.01 -24.33
C SER A 168 25.55 -50.05 -24.58
N TRP A 169 25.14 -50.89 -25.52
CA TRP A 169 23.73 -51.18 -25.76
C TRP A 169 23.18 -51.99 -24.57
N THR A 170 22.07 -51.52 -24.00
CA THR A 170 21.28 -52.26 -23.01
C THR A 170 20.11 -52.96 -23.70
N ASP A 171 19.58 -54.01 -23.07
CA ASP A 171 18.40 -54.71 -23.59
C ASP A 171 17.20 -53.77 -23.73
N ALA A 172 17.01 -52.87 -22.76
CA ALA A 172 15.96 -51.85 -22.80
C ALA A 172 16.11 -50.89 -24.01
N LEU A 173 17.33 -50.45 -24.35
CA LEU A 173 17.55 -49.60 -25.52
C LEU A 173 17.29 -50.35 -26.84
N ARG A 174 17.60 -51.64 -26.89
CA ARG A 174 17.30 -52.48 -28.07
C ARG A 174 15.81 -52.74 -28.23
N GLU A 175 15.10 -52.96 -27.12
CA GLU A 175 13.65 -53.06 -27.10
C GLU A 175 13.01 -51.76 -27.60
N ASP A 176 13.49 -50.60 -27.12
CA ASP A 176 13.01 -49.30 -27.58
C ASP A 176 13.26 -49.07 -29.06
N ALA A 177 14.44 -49.44 -29.57
CA ALA A 177 14.73 -49.36 -31.00
C ALA A 177 13.80 -50.26 -31.83
N SER A 178 13.51 -51.48 -31.34
CA SER A 178 12.58 -52.42 -32.00
C SER A 178 11.15 -51.88 -32.04
N ARG A 179 10.64 -51.39 -30.90
CA ARG A 179 9.32 -50.75 -30.79
C ARG A 179 9.21 -49.53 -31.69
N LEU A 180 10.24 -48.69 -31.68
CA LEU A 180 10.30 -47.50 -32.53
C LEU A 180 10.26 -47.89 -34.01
N ARG A 181 11.03 -48.91 -34.43
CA ARG A 181 11.04 -49.40 -35.80
C ARG A 181 9.67 -49.88 -36.24
N ALA A 182 9.00 -50.68 -35.42
CA ALA A 182 7.66 -51.18 -35.70
C ALA A 182 6.65 -50.05 -35.87
N ALA A 183 6.72 -49.02 -35.02
CA ALA A 183 5.84 -47.87 -35.11
C ALA A 183 6.10 -47.00 -36.35
N VAL A 184 7.37 -46.70 -36.65
CA VAL A 184 7.76 -45.83 -37.77
C VAL A 184 7.52 -46.51 -39.12
N ALA A 185 7.67 -47.83 -39.21
CA ALA A 185 7.39 -48.60 -40.43
C ALA A 185 5.95 -48.48 -40.95
N THR A 186 5.02 -47.98 -40.12
CA THR A 186 3.64 -47.70 -40.54
C THR A 186 3.49 -46.37 -41.31
N VAL A 187 4.50 -45.50 -41.27
CA VAL A 187 4.46 -44.13 -41.81
C VAL A 187 5.59 -43.88 -42.83
N ASP A 188 6.74 -44.56 -42.70
CA ASP A 188 7.93 -44.35 -43.53
C ASP A 188 8.73 -45.64 -43.70
N ASP A 189 9.38 -45.83 -44.86
CA ASP A 189 10.19 -47.02 -45.10
C ASP A 189 11.56 -46.89 -44.42
N VAL A 190 11.69 -47.56 -43.28
CA VAL A 190 12.90 -47.59 -42.45
C VAL A 190 13.57 -48.96 -42.41
N SER A 191 13.19 -49.87 -43.31
CA SER A 191 13.67 -51.26 -43.34
C SER A 191 15.19 -51.37 -43.47
N ALA A 192 15.82 -50.45 -44.21
CA ALA A 192 17.27 -50.44 -44.49
C ALA A 192 18.12 -49.68 -43.44
N LEU A 193 17.50 -49.03 -42.45
CA LEU A 193 18.23 -48.24 -41.45
C LEU A 193 18.70 -49.13 -40.29
N ASP A 194 19.93 -48.95 -39.80
CA ASP A 194 20.29 -49.49 -38.48
C ASP A 194 19.59 -48.69 -37.35
N ASP A 195 19.68 -49.16 -36.11
CA ASP A 195 18.95 -48.55 -34.98
C ASP A 195 19.40 -47.11 -34.69
N GLY A 196 20.68 -46.79 -34.95
CA GLY A 196 21.20 -45.43 -34.79
C GLY A 196 20.69 -44.48 -35.88
N ALA A 197 20.72 -44.93 -37.13
CA ALA A 197 20.19 -44.20 -38.28
C ALA A 197 18.67 -44.00 -38.20
N LEU A 198 17.93 -45.01 -37.71
CA LEU A 198 16.51 -44.92 -37.40
C LEU A 198 16.25 -43.84 -36.34
N ALA A 199 16.94 -43.89 -35.20
CA ALA A 199 16.75 -42.93 -34.13
C ALA A 199 17.10 -41.49 -34.56
N ALA A 200 18.20 -41.31 -35.29
CA ALA A 200 18.59 -40.02 -35.85
C ALA A 200 17.49 -39.46 -36.78
N ARG A 201 16.96 -40.30 -37.68
CA ARG A 201 15.86 -39.93 -38.60
C ARG A 201 14.59 -39.54 -37.86
N VAL A 202 14.24 -40.24 -36.78
CA VAL A 202 13.07 -39.92 -35.96
C VAL A 202 13.27 -38.61 -35.19
N ILE A 203 14.44 -38.34 -34.61
CA ILE A 203 14.70 -37.03 -33.98
C ILE A 203 14.61 -35.90 -35.03
N ASP A 204 15.14 -36.11 -36.24
CA ASP A 204 15.06 -35.13 -37.32
C ASP A 204 13.61 -34.84 -37.71
N ALA A 205 12.76 -35.87 -37.78
CA ALA A 205 11.33 -35.74 -38.00
C ALA A 205 10.61 -34.98 -36.87
N ILE A 206 10.89 -35.32 -35.60
CA ILE A 206 10.33 -34.62 -34.43
C ILE A 206 10.73 -33.14 -34.46
N VAL A 207 12.00 -32.84 -34.74
CA VAL A 207 12.51 -31.46 -34.82
C VAL A 207 11.85 -30.69 -35.97
N ALA A 208 11.67 -31.31 -37.14
CA ALA A 208 11.00 -30.68 -38.28
C ALA A 208 9.52 -30.40 -38.02
N SER A 209 8.82 -31.36 -37.41
CA SER A 209 7.44 -31.22 -36.94
C SER A 209 7.29 -30.02 -36.01
N ILE A 210 8.13 -29.93 -34.97
CA ILE A 210 8.10 -28.83 -34.01
C ILE A 210 8.42 -27.49 -34.69
N HIS A 211 9.42 -27.43 -35.59
CA HIS A 211 9.77 -26.20 -36.32
C HIS A 211 8.60 -25.68 -37.14
N ALA A 212 7.94 -26.54 -37.91
CA ALA A 212 6.83 -26.13 -38.76
C ALA A 212 5.63 -25.66 -37.93
N ARG A 213 5.26 -26.42 -36.89
CA ARG A 213 4.15 -26.07 -35.99
C ARG A 213 4.44 -24.80 -35.18
N ARG A 214 5.69 -24.58 -34.76
CA ARG A 214 6.10 -23.35 -34.07
C ARG A 214 5.96 -22.10 -34.95
N ALA A 215 6.13 -22.23 -36.27
CA ALA A 215 5.99 -21.13 -37.20
C ALA A 215 4.52 -20.73 -37.44
N ASP A 216 3.56 -21.60 -37.11
CA ASP A 216 2.13 -21.32 -37.14
C ASP A 216 1.66 -20.77 -35.78
N ALA A 217 1.32 -19.48 -35.73
CA ALA A 217 0.82 -18.83 -34.51
C ALA A 217 -0.53 -19.39 -34.00
N GLY A 218 -1.26 -20.14 -34.85
CA GLY A 218 -2.49 -20.84 -34.49
C GLY A 218 -2.26 -22.20 -33.83
N ASP A 219 -1.07 -22.79 -33.98
CA ASP A 219 -0.74 -24.09 -33.37
C ASP A 219 -0.31 -23.91 -31.91
N PRO A 220 -0.81 -24.73 -30.96
CA PRO A 220 -0.39 -24.71 -29.56
C PRO A 220 1.13 -24.81 -29.35
N VAL A 221 1.87 -25.50 -30.24
CA VAL A 221 3.34 -25.63 -30.18
C VAL A 221 4.03 -24.27 -30.20
N SER A 222 3.50 -23.29 -30.93
CA SER A 222 4.07 -21.93 -30.97
C SER A 222 4.14 -21.26 -29.59
N ARG A 223 3.35 -21.75 -28.62
CA ARG A 223 3.23 -21.21 -27.25
C ARG A 223 3.87 -22.10 -26.18
N TRP A 224 4.49 -23.22 -26.57
CA TRP A 224 5.17 -24.12 -25.63
C TRP A 224 6.27 -23.39 -24.84
N PRO A 225 6.21 -23.35 -23.50
CA PRO A 225 7.23 -22.68 -22.70
C PRO A 225 8.65 -23.20 -22.93
N SER A 226 8.84 -24.50 -23.22
CA SER A 226 10.17 -25.06 -23.48
C SER A 226 10.83 -24.51 -24.75
N LEU A 227 10.03 -24.03 -25.71
CA LEU A 227 10.50 -23.43 -26.97
C LEU A 227 10.81 -21.95 -26.85
N ARG A 228 10.55 -21.33 -25.68
CA ARG A 228 10.88 -19.94 -25.44
C ARG A 228 12.40 -19.72 -25.54
N ALA A 229 12.79 -18.98 -26.56
CA ALA A 229 14.12 -18.39 -26.66
C ALA A 229 14.17 -17.14 -25.77
N ARG A 230 15.34 -16.86 -25.18
CA ARG A 230 15.52 -15.57 -24.49
C ARG A 230 15.68 -14.49 -25.53
N HIS A 231 14.85 -13.46 -25.46
CA HIS A 231 15.02 -12.31 -26.32
C HIS A 231 16.29 -11.54 -25.93
N GLU A 232 16.95 -10.97 -26.93
CA GLU A 232 18.04 -10.03 -26.72
C GLU A 232 17.51 -8.76 -26.06
N LEU A 233 18.24 -8.26 -25.06
CA LEU A 233 17.85 -7.04 -24.36
C LEU A 233 18.55 -5.83 -24.94
N HIS A 234 17.75 -4.96 -25.55
CA HIS A 234 18.16 -3.61 -25.92
C HIS A 234 17.67 -2.63 -24.85
N HIS A 235 18.56 -2.17 -23.98
CA HIS A 235 18.19 -1.36 -22.81
C HIS A 235 17.51 -0.03 -23.18
N GLU A 236 17.76 0.49 -24.39
CA GLU A 236 17.10 1.68 -24.91
C GLU A 236 15.70 1.40 -25.51
N LYS A 237 15.32 0.12 -25.67
CA LYS A 237 14.06 -0.34 -26.28
C LYS A 237 13.45 -1.52 -25.53
N LEU A 238 13.36 -1.41 -24.20
CA LEU A 238 12.82 -2.43 -23.31
C LEU A 238 11.29 -2.56 -23.39
N VAL A 239 10.61 -1.52 -23.89
CA VAL A 239 9.15 -1.54 -24.13
C VAL A 239 8.85 -1.23 -25.59
N ARG A 240 7.81 -1.86 -26.13
CA ARG A 240 7.36 -1.64 -27.50
C ARG A 240 6.50 -0.38 -27.55
N LEU A 241 6.91 0.58 -28.37
CA LEU A 241 6.27 1.89 -28.48
C LEU A 241 6.02 2.21 -29.95
N ARG A 242 4.90 2.89 -30.22
CA ARG A 242 4.57 3.50 -31.51
C ARG A 242 4.02 4.90 -31.30
N VAL A 243 4.10 5.73 -32.33
CA VAL A 243 3.34 6.99 -32.37
C VAL A 243 1.90 6.65 -32.76
N PRO A 244 0.87 7.08 -32.00
CA PRO A 244 -0.52 6.88 -32.37
C PRO A 244 -0.87 7.70 -33.62
N GLU A 245 -1.75 7.16 -34.47
CA GLU A 245 -2.24 7.87 -35.67
C GLU A 245 -3.06 9.11 -35.30
N ASP A 246 -3.69 9.10 -34.13
CA ASP A 246 -4.50 10.16 -33.54
C ASP A 246 -3.73 10.98 -32.47
N ALA A 247 -2.40 11.06 -32.58
CA ALA A 247 -1.56 11.83 -31.66
C ALA A 247 -2.03 13.29 -31.55
N ARG A 248 -2.25 13.75 -30.32
CA ARG A 248 -2.73 15.11 -30.00
C ARG A 248 -1.60 16.03 -29.54
N ALA A 249 -0.42 15.48 -29.28
CA ALA A 249 0.76 16.23 -28.86
C ALA A 249 2.05 15.64 -29.49
N PRO A 250 3.08 16.47 -29.73
CA PRO A 250 4.41 16.00 -30.07
C PRO A 250 4.94 15.03 -29.00
N GLY A 251 5.57 13.94 -29.42
CA GLY A 251 6.13 12.95 -28.50
C GLY A 251 5.08 12.07 -27.80
N GLU A 252 3.83 12.04 -28.29
CA GLU A 252 2.82 11.08 -27.83
C GLU A 252 3.17 9.66 -28.28
N LEU A 253 3.12 8.72 -27.35
CA LEU A 253 3.49 7.32 -27.53
C LEU A 253 2.39 6.40 -26.98
N GLU A 254 2.11 5.31 -27.70
CA GLU A 254 1.24 4.22 -27.26
C GLU A 254 1.91 2.84 -27.44
N GLY A 255 1.35 1.82 -26.79
CA GLY A 255 1.75 0.43 -27.00
C GLY A 255 1.15 -0.15 -28.29
N PRO A 256 1.58 -1.35 -28.71
CA PRO A 256 0.95 -2.07 -29.81
C PRO A 256 -0.53 -2.34 -29.55
N ARG A 257 -1.41 -2.11 -30.53
CA ARG A 257 -2.87 -2.23 -30.35
C ARG A 257 -3.32 -3.67 -30.15
N ASP A 258 -2.61 -4.62 -30.74
CA ASP A 258 -2.78 -6.07 -30.61
C ASP A 258 -2.38 -6.60 -29.21
N HIS A 259 -1.66 -5.80 -28.43
CA HIS A 259 -1.31 -6.10 -27.04
C HIS A 259 -2.26 -5.45 -26.02
N ARG A 260 -3.25 -4.66 -26.47
CA ARG A 260 -4.19 -4.01 -25.54
C ARG A 260 -5.05 -5.04 -24.82
N ARG A 261 -5.30 -4.82 -23.53
CA ARG A 261 -6.13 -5.66 -22.67
C ARG A 261 -7.37 -4.91 -22.19
N GLU A 262 -8.49 -5.61 -22.16
CA GLU A 262 -9.74 -5.07 -21.60
C GLU A 262 -9.79 -5.35 -20.10
N ARG A 263 -9.84 -4.29 -19.28
CA ARG A 263 -10.02 -4.40 -17.83
C ARG A 263 -11.52 -4.51 -17.51
N VAL A 264 -12.10 -5.66 -17.82
CA VAL A 264 -13.55 -5.93 -17.74
C VAL A 264 -14.09 -5.78 -16.31
N GLU A 265 -13.30 -6.26 -15.34
CA GLU A 265 -13.50 -6.11 -13.90
C GLU A 265 -12.49 -5.06 -13.38
N PRO A 266 -12.94 -3.82 -13.12
CA PRO A 266 -12.01 -2.72 -12.89
C PRO A 266 -11.06 -2.90 -11.71
N PHE A 267 -11.41 -3.60 -10.64
CA PHE A 267 -10.54 -3.75 -9.46
C PHE A 267 -10.18 -5.20 -9.11
N ALA A 268 -10.38 -6.13 -10.04
CA ALA A 268 -9.87 -7.49 -9.90
C ALA A 268 -8.33 -7.51 -10.00
N LEU A 269 -7.71 -8.55 -9.42
CA LEU A 269 -6.26 -8.76 -9.49
C LEU A 269 -5.81 -8.89 -10.97
N THR A 270 -4.91 -7.99 -11.40
CA THR A 270 -4.41 -7.97 -12.79
C THR A 270 -3.14 -8.81 -12.99
N ASP A 271 -2.67 -9.46 -11.93
CA ASP A 271 -1.58 -10.42 -11.97
C ASP A 271 -2.11 -11.85 -12.06
N HIS A 272 -2.13 -12.40 -13.28
CA HIS A 272 -2.63 -13.76 -13.52
C HIS A 272 -1.67 -14.87 -13.14
N ARG A 273 -0.45 -14.53 -12.72
CA ARG A 273 0.68 -15.45 -12.46
C ARG A 273 1.06 -16.30 -13.68
N GLY A 274 2.30 -16.77 -13.71
CA GLY A 274 2.75 -17.76 -14.69
C GLY A 274 2.10 -19.13 -14.46
N SER A 275 1.81 -19.85 -15.55
CA SER A 275 1.37 -21.25 -15.47
C SER A 275 2.46 -22.12 -14.81
N PRO A 276 2.13 -23.27 -14.19
CA PRO A 276 3.13 -24.16 -13.59
C PRO A 276 4.34 -24.45 -14.50
N ARG A 277 4.10 -24.78 -15.78
CA ARG A 277 5.13 -25.02 -16.81
C ARG A 277 5.95 -23.76 -17.10
N ALA A 278 5.34 -22.58 -17.13
CA ALA A 278 6.05 -21.31 -17.34
C ALA A 278 6.98 -20.98 -16.16
N ILE A 279 6.52 -21.16 -14.92
CA ILE A 279 7.40 -20.97 -13.74
C ILE A 279 8.52 -22.00 -13.72
N ALA A 280 8.21 -23.28 -13.99
CA ALA A 280 9.23 -24.32 -14.08
C ALA A 280 10.28 -24.01 -15.16
N THR A 281 9.87 -23.39 -16.27
CA THR A 281 10.80 -22.89 -17.29
C THR A 281 11.70 -21.79 -16.74
N GLU A 282 11.19 -20.80 -16.02
CA GLU A 282 12.02 -19.78 -15.37
C GLU A 282 13.03 -20.39 -14.37
N VAL A 283 12.63 -21.43 -13.63
CA VAL A 283 13.53 -22.19 -12.73
C VAL A 283 14.61 -22.96 -13.50
N ASP A 284 14.28 -23.60 -14.63
CA ASP A 284 15.24 -24.27 -15.53
C ASP A 284 16.22 -23.28 -16.20
N LEU A 285 15.78 -22.03 -16.42
CA LEU A 285 16.63 -20.97 -16.94
C LEU A 285 17.68 -20.47 -15.92
N CYS A 286 17.53 -20.76 -14.64
CA CYS A 286 18.54 -20.46 -13.62
C CYS A 286 19.84 -21.26 -13.88
N LEU A 287 21.00 -20.63 -13.68
CA LEU A 287 22.32 -21.26 -13.89
C LEU A 287 22.97 -21.78 -12.59
N ASP A 288 22.23 -21.76 -11.49
CA ASP A 288 22.71 -22.17 -10.15
C ASP A 288 24.06 -21.53 -9.82
N CYS A 289 24.10 -20.21 -9.97
CA CYS A 289 25.32 -19.42 -9.82
C CYS A 289 25.89 -19.46 -8.39
N HIS A 290 25.06 -19.79 -7.40
CA HIS A 290 25.43 -19.86 -5.98
C HIS A 290 26.55 -20.90 -5.74
N ALA A 291 26.53 -22.04 -6.44
CA ALA A 291 27.52 -23.10 -6.31
C ALA A 291 28.95 -22.68 -6.71
N ARG A 292 29.07 -21.51 -7.37
CA ARG A 292 30.32 -20.93 -7.89
C ARG A 292 30.58 -19.52 -7.34
N GLU A 293 29.80 -19.07 -6.35
CA GLU A 293 29.87 -17.71 -5.76
C GLU A 293 29.70 -16.59 -6.78
N LYS A 294 28.82 -16.80 -7.78
CA LYS A 294 28.52 -15.85 -8.86
C LYS A 294 27.04 -15.44 -8.88
N ASP A 295 26.33 -15.64 -7.78
CA ASP A 295 24.91 -15.37 -7.58
C ASP A 295 24.62 -13.87 -7.46
N SER A 296 24.83 -13.15 -8.56
CA SER A 296 24.63 -11.70 -8.63
C SER A 296 23.19 -11.25 -8.38
N CYS A 297 22.21 -12.12 -8.60
CA CYS A 297 20.81 -11.84 -8.24
C CYS A 297 20.60 -11.68 -6.73
N SER A 298 21.43 -12.30 -5.88
CA SER A 298 21.37 -12.18 -4.42
C SER A 298 22.40 -11.17 -3.89
N LYS A 299 23.63 -11.21 -4.40
CA LYS A 299 24.79 -10.49 -3.85
C LYS A 299 25.26 -9.28 -4.69
N GLY A 300 24.57 -9.01 -5.80
CA GLY A 300 24.90 -7.95 -6.74
C GLY A 300 25.92 -8.34 -7.80
N LEU A 301 25.86 -7.65 -8.93
CA LEU A 301 26.79 -7.85 -10.03
C LEU A 301 27.96 -6.87 -9.90
N LYS A 302 29.17 -7.40 -9.66
CA LYS A 302 30.39 -6.62 -9.45
C LYS A 302 31.22 -6.51 -10.72
N ASP A 303 31.95 -5.42 -10.88
CA ASP A 303 32.96 -5.26 -11.92
C ASP A 303 34.32 -5.85 -11.50
N LYS A 304 35.36 -5.66 -12.33
CA LYS A 304 36.72 -6.17 -12.05
C LYS A 304 37.38 -5.52 -10.83
N SER A 305 36.93 -4.34 -10.40
CA SER A 305 37.40 -3.64 -9.20
C SER A 305 36.70 -4.12 -7.93
N GLY A 306 35.60 -4.88 -8.07
CA GLY A 306 34.76 -5.31 -6.96
C GLY A 306 33.62 -4.34 -6.63
N ALA A 307 33.53 -3.19 -7.32
CA ALA A 307 32.42 -2.25 -7.19
C ALA A 307 31.15 -2.77 -7.89
N LEU A 308 29.98 -2.28 -7.46
CA LEU A 308 28.72 -2.62 -8.12
C LEU A 308 28.71 -2.07 -9.55
N LYS A 309 28.44 -2.97 -10.50
CA LYS A 309 28.33 -2.64 -11.92
C LYS A 309 27.05 -1.84 -12.18
N LYS A 310 27.10 -0.95 -13.18
CA LYS A 310 25.93 -0.29 -13.75
C LYS A 310 25.58 -0.89 -15.11
N ASN A 311 24.29 -1.02 -15.41
CA ASN A 311 23.83 -1.41 -16.74
C ASN A 311 23.92 -0.24 -17.74
N PRO A 312 23.69 -0.45 -19.05
CA PRO A 312 23.82 0.60 -20.08
C PRO A 312 22.93 1.84 -19.88
N ILE A 313 21.84 1.75 -19.09
CA ILE A 313 20.95 2.88 -18.76
C ILE A 313 21.24 3.47 -17.37
N GLY A 314 22.38 3.12 -16.76
CA GLY A 314 22.90 3.73 -15.54
C GLY A 314 22.32 3.17 -14.24
N VAL A 315 21.59 2.06 -14.27
CA VAL A 315 21.05 1.40 -13.07
C VAL A 315 22.15 0.57 -12.42
N GLU A 316 22.40 0.83 -11.14
CA GLU A 316 23.31 0.03 -10.31
C GLU A 316 22.69 -1.35 -10.01
N LEU A 317 23.52 -2.38 -9.92
CA LEU A 317 23.07 -3.78 -9.86
C LEU A 317 23.40 -4.45 -8.51
N PRO A 318 22.71 -4.08 -7.41
CA PRO A 318 23.02 -4.54 -6.05
C PRO A 318 22.54 -5.96 -5.73
N GLY A 319 21.67 -6.56 -6.55
CA GLY A 319 21.00 -7.82 -6.23
C GLY A 319 19.80 -7.60 -5.31
N CYS A 320 19.28 -8.69 -4.75
CA CYS A 320 18.18 -8.66 -3.78
C CYS A 320 18.61 -7.88 -2.52
N PRO A 321 17.93 -6.78 -2.15
CA PRO A 321 18.28 -6.02 -0.94
C PRO A 321 18.19 -6.83 0.36
N LEU A 322 17.39 -7.91 0.37
CA LEU A 322 17.28 -8.82 1.51
C LEU A 322 18.38 -9.90 1.51
N HIS A 323 19.21 -10.01 0.47
CA HIS A 323 20.18 -11.10 0.30
C HIS A 323 19.54 -12.50 0.38
N GLU A 324 18.39 -12.66 -0.29
CA GLU A 324 17.67 -13.92 -0.34
C GLU A 324 18.49 -15.02 -1.05
N PRO A 325 18.49 -16.28 -0.56
CA PRO A 325 19.20 -17.40 -1.19
C PRO A 325 18.45 -17.90 -2.43
N ILE A 326 18.39 -17.05 -3.46
CA ILE A 326 17.59 -17.25 -4.69
C ILE A 326 18.04 -18.49 -5.46
N GLY A 327 19.36 -18.72 -5.53
CA GLY A 327 19.90 -19.84 -6.29
C GLY A 327 19.53 -21.18 -5.63
N GLU A 328 19.63 -21.23 -4.32
CA GLU A 328 19.28 -22.37 -3.47
C GLU A 328 17.78 -22.63 -3.51
N MET A 329 16.95 -21.58 -3.39
CA MET A 329 15.50 -21.67 -3.57
C MET A 329 15.13 -22.28 -4.92
N ASN A 330 15.75 -21.82 -6.02
CA ASN A 330 15.48 -22.33 -7.35
C ASN A 330 15.92 -23.79 -7.50
N GLU A 331 17.08 -24.16 -6.97
CA GLU A 331 17.58 -25.53 -7.00
C GLU A 331 16.66 -26.49 -6.23
N LEU A 332 16.28 -26.11 -5.00
CA LEU A 332 15.34 -26.86 -4.17
C LEU A 332 13.99 -27.03 -4.87
N ARG A 333 13.43 -25.94 -5.41
CA ARG A 333 12.16 -26.00 -6.13
C ARG A 333 12.26 -26.89 -7.37
N ARG A 334 13.37 -26.85 -8.12
CA ARG A 334 13.60 -27.73 -9.27
C ARG A 334 13.62 -29.20 -8.85
N GLY A 335 14.21 -29.50 -7.69
CA GLY A 335 14.20 -30.83 -7.08
C GLY A 335 12.84 -31.29 -6.55
N GLY A 336 11.79 -30.46 -6.63
CA GLY A 336 10.47 -30.77 -6.10
C GLY A 336 10.32 -30.51 -4.60
N GLU A 337 11.26 -29.80 -3.96
CA GLU A 337 11.22 -29.52 -2.52
C GLU A 337 10.30 -28.32 -2.22
N VAL A 338 9.02 -28.62 -1.95
CA VAL A 338 7.96 -27.60 -1.79
C VAL A 338 8.17 -26.72 -0.55
N ILE A 339 8.12 -27.32 0.65
CA ILE A 339 8.31 -26.59 1.91
C ILE A 339 9.79 -26.20 2.09
N GLY A 340 10.73 -27.04 1.63
CA GLY A 340 12.16 -26.76 1.70
C GLY A 340 12.56 -25.48 0.95
N ALA A 341 12.00 -25.24 -0.24
CA ALA A 341 12.25 -24.00 -0.97
C ALA A 341 11.76 -22.76 -0.21
N LEU A 342 10.58 -22.81 0.42
CA LEU A 342 10.08 -21.71 1.26
C LEU A 342 10.92 -21.54 2.54
N ALA A 343 11.38 -22.64 3.13
CA ALA A 343 12.29 -22.60 4.27
C ALA A 343 13.60 -21.86 3.90
N ALA A 344 14.10 -21.97 2.67
CA ALA A 344 15.25 -21.19 2.20
C ALA A 344 14.92 -19.69 2.07
N VAL A 345 13.77 -19.33 1.47
CA VAL A 345 13.31 -17.92 1.33
C VAL A 345 13.22 -17.25 2.70
N THR A 346 12.59 -17.91 3.67
CA THR A 346 12.32 -17.35 5.00
C THR A 346 13.56 -17.14 5.87
N ILE A 347 14.74 -17.65 5.48
CA ILE A 347 16.03 -17.31 6.13
C ILE A 347 16.28 -15.81 6.03
N ALA A 348 16.02 -15.24 4.86
CA ALA A 348 16.29 -13.84 4.57
C ALA A 348 15.03 -12.97 4.56
N ASN A 349 13.90 -13.56 4.20
CA ASN A 349 12.65 -12.88 3.98
C ASN A 349 11.48 -13.62 4.65
N PRO A 350 11.39 -13.64 5.99
CA PRO A 350 10.27 -14.28 6.69
C PRO A 350 8.93 -13.61 6.35
N MET A 351 8.95 -12.34 5.92
CA MET A 351 7.79 -11.55 5.51
C MET A 351 7.58 -11.58 3.98
N CYS A 352 7.93 -12.68 3.31
CA CYS A 352 7.86 -12.82 1.85
C CYS A 352 6.49 -12.63 1.19
N PRO A 353 5.32 -12.71 1.87
CA PRO A 353 4.09 -12.22 1.27
C PRO A 353 4.16 -10.74 0.89
N GLY A 354 5.03 -9.93 1.51
CA GLY A 354 5.23 -8.51 1.20
C GLY A 354 6.14 -8.22 -0.01
N THR A 355 6.71 -9.24 -0.65
CA THR A 355 7.61 -9.13 -1.82
C THR A 355 7.01 -9.89 -3.01
N GLY A 356 7.84 -10.26 -4.01
CA GLY A 356 7.41 -11.05 -5.15
C GLY A 356 6.98 -10.26 -6.40
N HIS A 357 6.24 -10.96 -7.26
CA HIS A 357 5.94 -10.56 -8.63
C HIS A 357 5.16 -9.25 -8.67
N ARG A 358 5.53 -8.40 -9.64
CA ARG A 358 5.01 -7.04 -9.84
C ARG A 358 5.23 -6.08 -8.69
N ILE A 359 6.07 -6.40 -7.70
CA ILE A 359 6.55 -5.45 -6.67
C ILE A 359 8.07 -5.32 -6.69
N CYS A 360 8.78 -6.44 -6.76
CA CYS A 360 10.25 -6.50 -6.70
C CYS A 360 10.87 -6.63 -8.09
N ASN A 361 12.04 -6.00 -8.31
CA ASN A 361 12.78 -6.12 -9.58
C ASN A 361 14.31 -6.11 -9.44
N ASP A 362 14.88 -5.69 -8.30
CA ASP A 362 16.35 -5.53 -8.13
C ASP A 362 17.13 -6.83 -8.44
N CYS A 363 16.61 -7.99 -8.01
CA CYS A 363 17.22 -9.30 -8.26
C CYS A 363 17.24 -9.68 -9.76
N MET A 364 16.19 -9.34 -10.51
CA MET A 364 16.12 -9.55 -11.97
C MET A 364 17.13 -8.67 -12.69
N LYS A 365 17.22 -7.38 -12.31
CA LYS A 365 18.16 -6.45 -12.96
C LYS A 365 19.61 -6.89 -12.76
N ALA A 366 19.94 -7.45 -11.58
CA ALA A 366 21.29 -7.91 -11.27
C ALA A 366 21.60 -9.34 -11.76
N CYS A 367 20.63 -10.05 -12.36
CA CYS A 367 20.84 -11.39 -12.89
C CYS A 367 22.03 -11.42 -13.88
N VAL A 368 22.81 -12.51 -13.91
CA VAL A 368 23.98 -12.61 -14.81
C VAL A 368 23.65 -12.43 -16.30
N PHE A 369 22.38 -12.61 -16.68
CA PHE A 369 21.86 -12.33 -18.01
C PHE A 369 21.65 -10.83 -18.21
N GLN A 370 22.70 -10.17 -18.70
CA GLN A 370 22.73 -8.72 -18.92
C GLN A 370 22.49 -8.31 -20.39
N THR A 371 22.44 -9.26 -21.32
CA THR A 371 22.22 -9.02 -22.76
C THR A 371 21.00 -9.76 -23.29
N SER A 372 20.32 -10.52 -22.43
CA SER A 372 19.12 -11.30 -22.76
C SER A 372 18.21 -11.34 -21.55
N GLU A 373 16.93 -11.68 -21.74
CA GLU A 373 15.93 -11.71 -20.67
C GLU A 373 16.45 -12.40 -19.38
N PRO A 374 16.36 -11.72 -18.22
CA PRO A 374 16.75 -12.31 -16.94
C PRO A 374 15.73 -13.36 -16.52
N VAL A 375 16.11 -14.18 -15.54
CA VAL A 375 15.17 -15.08 -14.86
C VAL A 375 14.15 -14.23 -14.08
N ASN A 376 12.86 -14.51 -14.23
CA ASN A 376 11.80 -13.84 -13.47
C ASN A 376 11.73 -14.38 -12.02
N ILE A 377 12.71 -13.99 -11.21
CA ILE A 377 12.87 -14.43 -9.81
C ILE A 377 11.66 -14.08 -8.92
N PRO A 378 11.09 -12.86 -8.96
CA PRO A 378 9.94 -12.51 -8.13
C PRO A 378 8.70 -13.38 -8.39
N GLU A 379 8.50 -13.83 -9.63
CA GLU A 379 7.46 -14.78 -9.99
C GLU A 379 7.72 -16.18 -9.41
N ILE A 380 8.98 -16.64 -9.42
CA ILE A 380 9.36 -17.90 -8.77
C ILE A 380 9.16 -17.81 -7.25
N GLU A 381 9.62 -16.74 -6.59
CA GLU A 381 9.45 -16.50 -5.15
C GLU A 381 7.96 -16.54 -4.76
N THR A 382 7.12 -15.82 -5.51
CA THR A 382 5.66 -15.82 -5.28
C THR A 382 5.08 -17.21 -5.44
N ARG A 383 5.54 -17.97 -6.45
CA ARG A 383 5.07 -19.35 -6.66
C ARG A 383 5.52 -20.30 -5.55
N VAL A 384 6.74 -20.14 -5.01
CA VAL A 384 7.22 -20.93 -3.85
C VAL A 384 6.31 -20.71 -2.64
N LEU A 385 5.96 -19.44 -2.35
CA LEU A 385 5.02 -19.12 -1.29
C LEU A 385 3.63 -19.73 -1.56
N GLU A 386 3.07 -19.52 -2.75
CA GLU A 386 1.77 -20.05 -3.15
C GLU A 386 1.71 -21.59 -3.12
N ASP A 387 2.78 -22.28 -3.52
CA ASP A 387 2.88 -23.74 -3.49
C ASP A 387 2.69 -24.28 -2.06
N VAL A 388 3.14 -23.54 -1.04
CA VAL A 388 2.93 -23.88 0.37
C VAL A 388 1.58 -23.38 0.89
N LEU A 389 1.17 -22.16 0.58
CA LEU A 389 -0.10 -21.59 1.06
C LEU A 389 -1.32 -22.42 0.63
N ARG A 390 -1.25 -23.09 -0.53
CA ARG A 390 -2.30 -23.96 -1.06
C ARG A 390 -2.33 -25.37 -0.43
N LEU A 391 -1.33 -25.73 0.38
CA LEU A 391 -1.41 -26.96 1.18
C LEU A 391 -2.44 -26.77 2.30
N PRO A 392 -3.05 -27.86 2.81
CA PRO A 392 -3.76 -27.78 4.08
C PRO A 392 -2.83 -27.20 5.16
N TRP A 393 -3.34 -26.25 5.94
CA TRP A 393 -2.58 -25.50 6.95
C TRP A 393 -1.44 -24.65 6.37
N GLY A 394 -1.46 -24.32 5.08
CA GLY A 394 -0.38 -23.60 4.39
C GLY A 394 -0.01 -22.26 5.03
N PHE A 395 -0.99 -21.49 5.51
CA PHE A 395 -0.74 -20.29 6.31
C PHE A 395 0.02 -20.60 7.60
N GLU A 396 -0.34 -21.69 8.30
CA GLU A 396 0.30 -22.09 9.55
C GLU A 396 1.71 -22.62 9.31
N ILE A 397 1.95 -23.31 8.19
CA ILE A 397 3.28 -23.74 7.77
C ILE A 397 4.19 -22.54 7.51
N TRP A 398 3.74 -21.57 6.70
CA TRP A 398 4.51 -20.34 6.47
C TRP A 398 4.72 -19.56 7.77
N SER A 399 3.65 -19.35 8.55
CA SER A 399 3.69 -18.65 9.84
C SER A 399 4.64 -19.32 10.84
N LEU A 400 4.69 -20.66 10.87
CA LEU A 400 5.68 -21.41 11.63
C LEU A 400 7.09 -21.11 11.11
N LEU A 401 7.36 -21.19 9.80
CA LEU A 401 8.68 -20.93 9.23
C LEU A 401 9.22 -19.51 9.52
N THR A 402 8.33 -18.53 9.69
CA THR A 402 8.74 -17.17 10.12
C THR A 402 9.27 -17.15 11.57
N ARG A 403 8.83 -18.07 12.41
CA ARG A 403 9.14 -18.14 13.85
C ARG A 403 10.07 -19.28 14.19
N TRP A 404 10.09 -20.35 13.41
CA TRP A 404 10.90 -21.55 13.62
C TRP A 404 11.46 -22.00 12.29
N ASN A 405 12.77 -21.88 12.13
CA ASN A 405 13.48 -22.35 10.93
C ASN A 405 14.90 -22.78 11.32
N PRO A 406 15.19 -24.10 11.30
CA PRO A 406 16.52 -24.62 11.64
C PRO A 406 17.68 -24.06 10.79
N LEU A 407 17.38 -23.54 9.58
CA LEU A 407 18.35 -22.92 8.68
C LEU A 407 18.67 -21.46 9.05
N HIS A 408 17.85 -20.80 9.87
CA HIS A 408 18.15 -19.47 10.38
C HIS A 408 19.06 -19.57 11.61
N VAL A 409 20.34 -19.90 11.40
CA VAL A 409 21.26 -20.35 12.46
C VAL A 409 21.50 -19.36 13.60
N THR A 410 21.32 -18.06 13.38
CA THR A 410 21.46 -17.01 14.41
C THR A 410 20.22 -16.86 15.28
N ARG A 411 19.03 -17.15 14.73
CA ARG A 411 17.74 -17.08 15.43
C ARG A 411 16.77 -18.15 14.90
N PRO A 412 17.01 -19.45 15.20
CA PRO A 412 16.20 -20.53 14.64
C PRO A 412 14.81 -20.61 15.28
N TYR A 413 14.61 -20.00 16.45
CA TYR A 413 13.33 -19.80 17.12
C TYR A 413 13.37 -18.50 17.94
N PRO A 414 12.23 -17.85 18.27
CA PRO A 414 12.21 -16.60 19.01
C PRO A 414 12.74 -16.77 20.43
N ARG A 415 13.35 -15.71 20.97
CA ARG A 415 13.64 -15.62 22.40
C ARG A 415 12.34 -15.49 23.21
N ALA A 416 12.40 -15.89 24.47
CA ALA A 416 11.40 -15.48 25.45
C ALA A 416 11.46 -13.96 25.67
N ASN A 417 10.39 -13.40 26.22
CA ASN A 417 10.30 -11.97 26.51
C ASN A 417 11.46 -11.52 27.42
N ILE A 418 12.26 -10.58 26.95
CA ILE A 418 13.43 -10.06 27.69
C ILE A 418 13.04 -8.99 28.72
N GLY A 419 11.79 -8.52 28.71
CA GLY A 419 11.30 -7.47 29.62
C GLY A 419 11.59 -6.06 29.14
N LYS A 420 11.91 -5.90 27.84
CA LYS A 420 12.15 -4.61 27.18
C LYS A 420 11.11 -4.35 26.12
N SER A 421 10.62 -3.11 26.06
CA SER A 421 9.55 -2.71 25.16
C SER A 421 9.99 -1.69 24.12
N VAL A 422 9.54 -1.86 22.88
CA VAL A 422 9.86 -1.00 21.74
C VAL A 422 8.58 -0.46 21.13
N LEU A 423 8.52 0.86 20.93
CA LEU A 423 7.49 1.51 20.13
C LEU A 423 7.95 1.62 18.67
N VAL A 424 7.23 0.97 17.76
CA VAL A 424 7.43 1.08 16.30
C VAL A 424 6.39 2.05 15.72
N VAL A 425 6.86 3.09 15.03
CA VAL A 425 6.00 4.12 14.43
C VAL A 425 5.85 3.85 12.94
N GLY A 426 4.63 3.50 12.51
CA GLY A 426 4.27 3.18 11.13
C GLY A 426 4.27 1.67 10.86
N LEU A 427 3.23 1.18 10.20
CA LEU A 427 3.02 -0.24 9.85
C LEU A 427 3.12 -0.49 8.34
N GLY A 428 3.96 0.30 7.67
CA GLY A 428 4.43 0.04 6.30
C GLY A 428 5.45 -1.12 6.23
N PRO A 429 6.06 -1.36 5.05
CA PRO A 429 7.01 -2.46 4.84
C PRO A 429 8.17 -2.52 5.81
N ALA A 430 8.79 -1.39 6.14
CA ALA A 430 9.82 -1.35 7.17
C ALA A 430 9.25 -1.66 8.57
N GLY A 431 8.08 -1.12 8.90
CA GLY A 431 7.46 -1.25 10.21
C GLY A 431 7.08 -2.69 10.56
N TYR A 432 6.30 -3.36 9.70
CA TYR A 432 5.88 -4.73 9.99
C TYR A 432 7.06 -5.72 9.98
N THR A 433 8.07 -5.51 9.13
CA THR A 433 9.27 -6.35 9.11
C THR A 433 10.13 -6.10 10.34
N LEU A 434 10.22 -4.87 10.83
CA LEU A 434 10.93 -4.55 12.06
C LEU A 434 10.25 -5.18 13.27
N CYS A 435 8.92 -5.11 13.34
CA CYS A 435 8.15 -5.77 14.39
C CYS A 435 8.45 -7.27 14.44
N HIS A 436 8.44 -7.94 13.28
CA HIS A 436 8.78 -9.35 13.18
C HIS A 436 10.15 -9.67 13.80
N HIS A 437 11.21 -8.95 13.39
CA HIS A 437 12.56 -9.21 13.87
C HIS A 437 12.73 -8.90 15.37
N LEU A 438 12.18 -7.77 15.84
CA LEU A 438 12.28 -7.39 17.26
C LEU A 438 11.53 -8.37 18.17
N VAL A 439 10.34 -8.82 17.77
CA VAL A 439 9.60 -9.84 18.53
C VAL A 439 10.40 -11.16 18.58
N ASN A 440 11.09 -11.54 17.50
CA ASN A 440 11.96 -12.73 17.50
C ASN A 440 13.19 -12.59 18.41
N GLU A 441 13.69 -11.37 18.61
CA GLU A 441 14.73 -11.06 19.60
C GLU A 441 14.19 -10.95 21.05
N GLY A 442 12.89 -11.17 21.26
CA GLY A 442 12.27 -11.23 22.58
C GLY A 442 11.80 -9.89 23.13
N PHE A 443 11.72 -8.84 22.31
CA PHE A 443 11.15 -7.56 22.72
C PHE A 443 9.62 -7.63 22.78
N GLY A 444 9.04 -6.89 23.73
CA GLY A 444 7.64 -6.46 23.66
C GLY A 444 7.51 -5.34 22.65
N VAL A 445 6.75 -5.55 21.57
CA VAL A 445 6.64 -4.58 20.48
C VAL A 445 5.23 -4.01 20.41
N VAL A 446 5.13 -2.71 20.61
CA VAL A 446 3.91 -1.96 20.31
C VAL A 446 4.13 -1.21 19.01
N ALA A 447 3.22 -1.36 18.06
CA ALA A 447 3.23 -0.62 16.81
C ALA A 447 2.04 0.35 16.75
N ILE A 448 2.28 1.55 16.22
CA ILE A 448 1.24 2.56 16.00
C ILE A 448 1.21 3.02 14.54
N ASP A 449 0.03 3.31 14.02
CA ASP A 449 -0.15 3.93 12.70
C ASP A 449 -1.24 5.01 12.75
N GLY A 450 -1.07 6.09 11.97
CA GLY A 450 -2.08 7.15 11.83
C GLY A 450 -3.25 6.75 10.94
N LEU A 451 -3.11 5.69 10.14
CA LEU A 451 -4.21 5.06 9.42
C LEU A 451 -5.05 4.21 10.38
N LYS A 452 -6.34 4.06 10.06
CA LYS A 452 -7.19 3.12 10.82
C LYS A 452 -6.66 1.70 10.63
N LEU A 453 -6.76 0.87 11.66
CA LEU A 453 -6.55 -0.57 11.53
C LEU A 453 -7.89 -1.26 11.78
N GLU A 454 -8.33 -2.06 10.83
CA GLU A 454 -9.54 -2.87 11.03
C GLU A 454 -9.22 -4.02 12.00
N PRO A 455 -10.11 -4.29 12.99
CA PRO A 455 -9.91 -5.41 13.89
C PRO A 455 -9.97 -6.73 13.12
N LEU A 456 -9.05 -7.64 13.46
CA LEU A 456 -9.10 -9.02 12.98
C LEU A 456 -10.09 -9.83 13.85
N PRO A 457 -10.72 -10.88 13.30
CA PRO A 457 -11.58 -11.78 14.08
C PRO A 457 -10.82 -12.36 15.28
N ALA A 458 -11.41 -12.27 16.48
CA ALA A 458 -10.75 -12.60 17.73
C ALA A 458 -10.33 -14.09 17.80
N GLU A 459 -11.15 -14.97 17.23
CA GLU A 459 -10.89 -16.40 17.11
C GLU A 459 -9.66 -16.71 16.24
N LEU A 460 -9.38 -15.88 15.22
CA LEU A 460 -8.19 -16.04 14.39
C LEU A 460 -6.94 -15.55 15.09
N VAL A 461 -7.02 -14.52 15.92
CA VAL A 461 -5.85 -13.97 16.64
C VAL A 461 -5.52 -14.78 17.89
N GLY A 462 -6.54 -15.26 18.62
CA GLY A 462 -6.37 -15.88 19.93
C GLY A 462 -6.23 -14.86 21.06
N SER A 463 -5.98 -15.36 22.26
CA SER A 463 -5.78 -14.59 23.51
C SER A 463 -4.82 -15.34 24.43
N SER A 464 -4.50 -14.77 25.59
CA SER A 464 -3.71 -15.44 26.63
C SER A 464 -4.37 -16.73 27.16
N GLU A 465 -5.70 -16.82 27.11
CA GLU A 465 -6.46 -17.96 27.64
C GLU A 465 -6.88 -18.96 26.55
N ARG A 466 -6.96 -18.51 25.30
CA ARG A 466 -7.45 -19.30 24.17
C ARG A 466 -6.47 -19.20 22.99
N PRO A 467 -5.86 -20.32 22.55
CA PRO A 467 -4.98 -20.30 21.39
C PRO A 467 -5.76 -19.88 20.13
N PRO A 468 -5.10 -19.30 19.12
CA PRO A 468 -5.74 -18.97 17.85
C PRO A 468 -6.33 -20.22 17.20
N VAL A 469 -7.47 -20.08 16.50
CA VAL A 469 -8.00 -21.14 15.65
C VAL A 469 -7.09 -21.31 14.44
N PRO A 470 -6.59 -22.53 14.16
CA PRO A 470 -5.73 -22.76 13.01
C PRO A 470 -6.51 -22.63 11.70
N VAL A 471 -5.89 -22.02 10.71
CA VAL A 471 -6.42 -21.78 9.37
C VAL A 471 -6.07 -22.97 8.48
N ARG A 472 -7.08 -23.78 8.15
CA ARG A 472 -6.88 -24.97 7.30
C ARG A 472 -6.68 -24.62 5.83
N ASP A 473 -7.44 -23.66 5.33
CA ASP A 473 -7.39 -23.21 3.95
C ASP A 473 -7.14 -21.70 3.94
N VAL A 474 -6.08 -21.28 3.24
CA VAL A 474 -5.72 -19.86 3.15
C VAL A 474 -6.79 -19.05 2.43
N ASP A 475 -7.57 -19.67 1.53
CA ASP A 475 -8.60 -18.98 0.77
C ASP A 475 -9.74 -18.50 1.68
N ALA A 476 -9.89 -19.06 2.90
CA ALA A 476 -10.80 -18.52 3.93
C ALA A 476 -10.39 -17.13 4.44
N LEU A 477 -9.14 -16.71 4.21
CA LEU A 477 -8.62 -15.38 4.55
C LEU A 477 -8.60 -14.43 3.34
N ARG A 478 -8.93 -14.93 2.14
CA ARG A 478 -8.87 -14.17 0.89
C ARG A 478 -10.27 -13.74 0.48
N THR A 479 -10.36 -12.52 -0.02
CA THR A 479 -11.56 -11.97 -0.64
C THR A 479 -11.14 -11.27 -1.93
N PRO A 480 -11.98 -11.23 -2.97
CA PRO A 480 -11.74 -10.40 -4.16
C PRO A 480 -11.35 -8.97 -3.77
N LEU A 481 -10.39 -8.38 -4.48
CA LEU A 481 -9.79 -7.09 -4.09
C LEU A 481 -10.80 -5.94 -4.10
N GLU A 482 -11.78 -6.02 -5.00
CA GLU A 482 -12.91 -5.11 -5.14
C GLU A 482 -13.89 -5.14 -3.95
N GLU A 483 -13.91 -6.24 -3.19
CA GLU A 483 -14.81 -6.46 -2.04
C GLU A 483 -14.07 -6.48 -0.70
N ARG A 484 -12.75 -6.63 -0.71
CA ARG A 484 -11.89 -6.75 0.47
C ARG A 484 -12.06 -5.58 1.42
N VAL A 485 -12.27 -5.86 2.71
CA VAL A 485 -12.19 -4.85 3.79
C VAL A 485 -10.82 -4.18 3.77
N ILE A 486 -10.80 -2.84 3.75
CA ILE A 486 -9.55 -2.09 3.69
C ILE A 486 -8.93 -2.08 5.09
N GLY A 487 -8.04 -3.04 5.36
CA GLY A 487 -7.50 -3.31 6.68
C GLY A 487 -6.62 -2.20 7.26
N GLY A 488 -6.07 -1.32 6.40
CA GLY A 488 -5.23 -0.19 6.80
C GLY A 488 -3.81 -0.55 7.25
N PHE A 489 -3.50 -1.85 7.32
CA PHE A 489 -2.17 -2.40 7.58
C PHE A 489 -1.35 -2.46 6.29
N GLY A 490 -0.06 -2.08 6.32
CA GLY A 490 0.85 -2.20 5.17
C GLY A 490 1.33 -0.86 4.57
N GLY A 491 0.85 0.28 5.08
CA GLY A 491 1.25 1.61 4.60
C GLY A 491 1.05 1.76 3.09
N VAL A 492 2.09 2.16 2.35
CA VAL A 492 2.01 2.34 0.89
C VAL A 492 1.60 1.07 0.13
N SER A 493 1.82 -0.13 0.69
CA SER A 493 1.33 -1.37 0.08
C SER A 493 -0.20 -1.49 0.12
N GLU A 494 -0.86 -0.87 1.10
CA GLU A 494 -2.33 -0.83 1.22
C GLU A 494 -2.92 0.30 0.38
N TYR A 495 -2.42 1.53 0.54
CA TYR A 495 -3.03 2.74 -0.05
C TYR A 495 -2.39 3.23 -1.36
N GLY A 496 -1.19 2.76 -1.71
CA GLY A 496 -0.43 3.24 -2.86
C GLY A 496 -0.33 2.22 -3.99
N ILE A 497 0.13 1.00 -3.68
CA ILE A 497 0.20 -0.09 -4.65
C ILE A 497 -1.21 -0.53 -5.02
N THR A 498 -1.42 -0.83 -6.29
CA THR A 498 -2.74 -1.04 -6.92
C THR A 498 -3.04 -2.53 -7.08
N VAL A 499 -4.10 -2.88 -7.81
CA VAL A 499 -4.48 -4.27 -8.13
C VAL A 499 -3.48 -5.02 -9.02
N ARG A 500 -2.29 -4.45 -9.26
CA ARG A 500 -1.15 -5.17 -9.83
C ARG A 500 -0.50 -6.16 -8.88
N TRP A 501 -0.81 -6.07 -7.59
CA TRP A 501 -0.32 -6.99 -6.58
C TRP A 501 -1.45 -7.46 -5.67
N ASP A 502 -1.34 -8.69 -5.20
CA ASP A 502 -2.36 -9.33 -4.37
C ASP A 502 -2.31 -8.79 -2.93
N LYS A 503 -3.19 -7.82 -2.66
CA LYS A 503 -3.31 -7.20 -1.33
C LYS A 503 -3.85 -8.15 -0.25
N SER A 504 -4.34 -9.35 -0.61
CA SER A 504 -4.72 -10.34 0.40
C SER A 504 -3.52 -10.78 1.25
N PHE A 505 -2.30 -10.67 0.71
CA PHE A 505 -1.08 -10.93 1.46
C PHE A 505 -0.88 -10.01 2.67
N LEU A 506 -1.42 -8.79 2.66
CA LEU A 506 -1.38 -7.91 3.84
C LEU A 506 -2.17 -8.47 5.01
N ALA A 507 -3.27 -9.20 4.76
CA ALA A 507 -4.03 -9.87 5.81
C ALA A 507 -3.21 -11.00 6.45
N LEU A 508 -2.44 -11.74 5.65
CA LEU A 508 -1.55 -12.80 6.15
C LEU A 508 -0.44 -12.22 7.04
N LEU A 509 0.19 -11.13 6.61
CA LEU A 509 1.23 -10.43 7.38
C LEU A 509 0.66 -9.87 8.69
N HIS A 510 -0.51 -9.23 8.64
CA HIS A 510 -1.16 -8.68 9.83
C HIS A 510 -1.53 -9.79 10.82
N LEU A 511 -2.15 -10.88 10.35
CA LEU A 511 -2.52 -12.01 11.19
C LEU A 511 -1.31 -12.72 11.80
N ASN A 512 -0.22 -12.89 11.03
CA ASN A 512 1.03 -13.49 11.53
C ASN A 512 1.61 -12.71 12.71
N LEU A 513 1.66 -11.38 12.61
CA LEU A 513 2.12 -10.53 13.70
C LEU A 513 1.13 -10.47 14.87
N ALA A 514 -0.16 -10.33 14.60
CA ALA A 514 -1.20 -10.26 15.63
C ALA A 514 -1.23 -11.50 16.54
N ARG A 515 -0.82 -12.67 16.03
CA ARG A 515 -0.69 -13.91 16.80
C ARG A 515 0.56 -14.00 17.69
N ARG A 516 1.43 -12.99 17.70
CA ARG A 516 2.63 -12.99 18.55
C ARG A 516 2.27 -12.45 19.94
N ALA A 517 2.55 -13.24 20.98
CA ALA A 517 2.18 -12.90 22.36
C ALA A 517 2.76 -11.56 22.86
N THR A 518 3.93 -11.16 22.34
CA THR A 518 4.61 -9.90 22.69
C THR A 518 4.48 -8.83 21.61
N PHE A 519 3.39 -8.83 20.85
CA PHE A 519 3.08 -7.82 19.84
C PHE A 519 1.70 -7.21 20.05
N ARG A 520 1.59 -5.89 19.86
CA ARG A 520 0.31 -5.18 19.84
C ARG A 520 0.36 -4.03 18.82
N ALA A 521 -0.72 -3.83 18.06
CA ALA A 521 -0.83 -2.77 17.07
C ALA A 521 -2.05 -1.87 17.31
N TYR A 522 -1.88 -0.56 17.12
CA TYR A 522 -2.94 0.45 17.24
C TYR A 522 -3.03 1.32 15.98
N GLY A 523 -4.22 1.39 15.41
CA GLY A 523 -4.54 2.30 14.30
C GLY A 523 -5.13 3.61 14.79
N GLY A 524 -5.03 4.66 13.97
CA GLY A 524 -5.50 6.00 14.32
C GLY A 524 -4.70 6.66 15.44
N VAL A 525 -3.47 6.23 15.69
CA VAL A 525 -2.59 6.81 16.70
C VAL A 525 -1.45 7.53 16.02
N ARG A 526 -1.47 8.86 16.07
CA ARG A 526 -0.47 9.69 15.38
C ARG A 526 0.71 10.00 16.29
N PHE A 527 1.91 9.59 15.89
CA PHE A 527 3.15 9.99 16.55
C PHE A 527 3.41 11.50 16.38
N GLY A 528 3.70 12.18 17.49
CA GLY A 528 3.80 13.64 17.59
C GLY A 528 2.50 14.36 17.92
N GLY A 529 1.35 13.67 17.92
CA GLY A 529 0.04 14.21 18.26
C GLY A 529 -0.65 13.46 19.39
N THR A 530 -1.17 12.27 19.10
CA THR A 530 -1.82 11.39 20.09
C THR A 530 -0.82 10.89 21.12
N ILE A 531 0.41 10.61 20.67
CA ILE A 531 1.53 10.19 21.50
C ILE A 531 2.79 10.91 21.03
N THR A 532 3.46 11.62 21.94
CA THR A 532 4.78 12.24 21.71
C THR A 532 5.92 11.27 22.06
N LEU A 533 7.15 11.65 21.77
CA LEU A 533 8.34 10.90 22.15
C LEU A 533 8.48 10.84 23.69
N GLU A 534 8.24 11.97 24.36
CA GLU A 534 8.21 12.10 25.81
C GLU A 534 7.11 11.24 26.46
N ASP A 535 5.95 11.15 25.81
CA ASP A 535 4.87 10.27 26.23
C ASP A 535 5.29 8.80 26.17
N ALA A 536 5.94 8.38 25.07
CA ALA A 536 6.42 7.01 24.93
C ALA A 536 7.39 6.64 26.06
N TRP A 537 8.32 7.54 26.36
CA TRP A 537 9.25 7.39 27.48
C TRP A 537 8.56 7.31 28.85
N SER A 538 7.49 8.07 29.05
CA SER A 538 6.71 8.09 30.29
C SER A 538 5.83 6.84 30.44
N LEU A 539 5.40 6.25 29.33
CA LEU A 539 4.66 4.99 29.29
C LEU A 539 5.56 3.77 29.53
N GLY A 540 6.88 3.95 29.63
CA GLY A 540 7.83 2.89 29.95
C GLY A 540 8.46 2.21 28.74
N PHE A 541 8.35 2.77 27.53
CA PHE A 541 9.10 2.27 26.39
C PHE A 541 10.61 2.42 26.60
N ASP A 542 11.37 1.37 26.28
CA ASP A 542 12.83 1.38 26.37
C ASP A 542 13.47 1.92 25.08
N HIS A 543 12.79 1.78 23.94
CA HIS A 543 13.26 2.26 22.64
C HIS A 543 12.12 2.71 21.73
N VAL A 544 12.41 3.65 20.81
CA VAL A 544 11.48 4.11 19.78
C VAL A 544 12.13 3.95 18.40
N ALA A 545 11.40 3.35 17.48
CA ALA A 545 11.82 3.07 16.11
C ALA A 545 10.88 3.74 15.11
N ILE A 546 11.40 4.66 14.31
CA ILE A 546 10.62 5.44 13.34
C ILE A 546 10.65 4.76 11.96
N ALA A 547 9.50 4.24 11.53
CA ALA A 547 9.24 3.69 10.20
C ALA A 547 8.07 4.44 9.52
N ALA A 548 8.02 5.77 9.70
CA ALA A 548 6.91 6.63 9.31
C ALA A 548 6.78 6.87 7.79
N GLY A 549 7.75 6.38 7.01
CA GLY A 549 7.69 6.33 5.55
C GLY A 549 7.89 7.69 4.87
N ALA A 550 7.25 7.85 3.71
CA ALA A 550 7.31 9.08 2.94
C ALA A 550 6.39 10.18 3.52
N GLY A 551 6.91 11.40 3.49
CA GLY A 551 6.28 12.65 3.89
C GLY A 551 5.60 13.38 2.73
N LYS A 552 5.74 14.72 2.69
CA LYS A 552 4.98 15.61 1.81
C LYS A 552 5.19 15.35 0.30
N PRO A 553 4.12 15.48 -0.52
CA PRO A 553 4.22 15.42 -1.97
C PRO A 553 4.87 16.68 -2.55
N THR A 554 5.52 16.53 -3.70
CA THR A 554 6.12 17.64 -4.43
C THR A 554 5.07 18.34 -5.28
N MET A 555 4.84 19.62 -5.02
CA MET A 555 3.94 20.46 -5.82
C MET A 555 4.65 20.94 -7.08
N ILE A 556 3.88 21.12 -8.16
CA ILE A 556 4.33 21.81 -9.37
C ILE A 556 3.87 23.26 -9.28
N ASP A 557 4.78 24.18 -9.58
CA ASP A 557 4.51 25.62 -9.52
C ASP A 557 4.09 26.10 -10.91
N VAL A 558 2.78 26.06 -11.17
CA VAL A 558 2.16 26.50 -12.44
C VAL A 558 0.86 27.25 -12.16
N PRO A 559 0.48 28.25 -12.98
CA PRO A 559 -0.80 28.92 -12.86
C PRO A 559 -1.96 27.90 -12.88
N ASN A 560 -2.93 28.11 -11.98
CA ASN A 560 -4.08 27.22 -11.77
C ASN A 560 -3.71 25.77 -11.40
N GLY A 561 -2.49 25.50 -10.93
CA GLY A 561 -1.98 24.16 -10.58
C GLY A 561 -2.71 23.43 -9.43
N LEU A 562 -3.72 24.05 -8.84
CA LEU A 562 -4.62 23.46 -7.83
C LEU A 562 -6.11 23.79 -8.10
N ALA A 563 -6.45 24.18 -9.33
CA ALA A 563 -7.84 24.41 -9.75
C ALA A 563 -8.70 23.14 -9.61
N ARG A 564 -10.03 23.27 -9.66
CA ARG A 564 -10.92 22.10 -9.60
C ARG A 564 -10.59 21.13 -10.72
N GLY A 565 -10.49 19.84 -10.40
CA GLY A 565 -10.00 18.80 -11.33
C GLY A 565 -8.49 18.52 -11.20
N VAL A 566 -7.71 19.37 -10.53
CA VAL A 566 -6.28 19.12 -10.23
C VAL A 566 -6.11 18.55 -8.82
N ARG A 567 -5.35 17.46 -8.68
CA ARG A 567 -5.06 16.79 -7.40
C ARG A 567 -3.62 16.29 -7.34
N GLN A 568 -3.12 16.10 -6.12
CA GLN A 568 -1.93 15.28 -5.93
C GLN A 568 -2.28 13.81 -6.17
N ALA A 569 -1.36 13.03 -6.73
CA ALA A 569 -1.59 11.59 -6.93
C ALA A 569 -1.74 10.84 -5.60
N SER A 570 -1.07 11.30 -4.54
CA SER A 570 -1.25 10.76 -3.19
C SER A 570 -2.65 11.04 -2.62
N ASP A 571 -3.21 12.23 -2.83
CA ASP A 571 -4.62 12.55 -2.52
C ASP A 571 -5.57 11.58 -3.24
N PHE A 572 -5.40 11.43 -4.56
CA PHE A 572 -6.23 10.54 -5.37
C PHE A 572 -6.14 9.07 -4.91
N LEU A 573 -4.93 8.50 -4.80
CA LEU A 573 -4.75 7.10 -4.43
C LEU A 573 -5.23 6.81 -3.00
N MET A 574 -4.95 7.70 -2.04
CA MET A 574 -5.44 7.52 -0.66
C MET A 574 -6.96 7.71 -0.56
N GLY A 575 -7.55 8.66 -1.29
CA GLY A 575 -9.00 8.84 -1.37
C GLY A 575 -9.68 7.60 -1.97
N LEU A 576 -9.12 7.07 -3.05
CA LEU A 576 -9.61 5.88 -3.73
C LEU A 576 -9.52 4.64 -2.82
N GLN A 577 -8.31 4.33 -2.35
CA GLN A 577 -7.98 3.07 -1.68
C GLN A 577 -8.43 3.07 -0.21
N LEU A 578 -8.12 4.11 0.58
CA LEU A 578 -8.47 4.15 2.01
C LEU A 578 -9.91 4.58 2.26
N GLY A 579 -10.48 5.42 1.39
CA GLY A 579 -11.91 5.74 1.40
C GLY A 579 -12.78 4.61 0.86
N GLY A 580 -12.20 3.71 0.06
CA GLY A 580 -12.96 2.65 -0.62
C GLY A 580 -13.90 3.19 -1.69
N ALA A 581 -13.57 4.32 -2.33
CA ALA A 581 -14.42 4.94 -3.35
C ALA A 581 -14.62 4.01 -4.56
N PHE A 582 -13.67 3.11 -4.84
CA PHE A 582 -13.75 2.09 -5.87
C PHE A 582 -14.79 0.98 -5.58
N LYS A 583 -15.25 0.85 -4.34
CA LYS A 583 -16.25 -0.17 -3.99
C LYS A 583 -17.65 0.27 -4.42
N ARG A 584 -18.41 -0.66 -4.96
CA ARG A 584 -19.80 -0.41 -5.42
C ARG A 584 -20.73 -0.05 -4.26
N ASP A 585 -20.57 -0.72 -3.11
CA ASP A 585 -21.38 -0.56 -1.91
C ASP A 585 -20.97 0.63 -1.02
N SER A 586 -19.83 1.28 -1.28
CA SER A 586 -19.31 2.36 -0.45
C SER A 586 -20.05 3.69 -0.64
N LEU A 587 -20.17 4.46 0.45
CA LEU A 587 -20.66 5.85 0.43
C LEU A 587 -19.54 6.87 0.19
N ALA A 588 -18.28 6.44 0.08
CA ALA A 588 -17.15 7.34 -0.15
C ALA A 588 -17.16 7.95 -1.56
N GLN A 589 -16.70 9.19 -1.67
CA GLN A 589 -16.83 10.01 -2.87
C GLN A 589 -15.49 10.53 -3.38
N LEU A 590 -15.21 10.28 -4.65
CA LEU A 590 -14.05 10.81 -5.36
C LEU A 590 -14.51 11.17 -6.78
N GLN A 591 -14.46 12.45 -7.15
CA GLN A 591 -14.88 12.85 -8.49
C GLN A 591 -13.68 12.92 -9.44
N VAL A 592 -13.75 12.18 -10.55
CA VAL A 592 -12.86 12.31 -11.72
C VAL A 592 -13.67 12.39 -13.03
N ARG A 593 -13.06 13.00 -14.04
CA ARG A 593 -13.59 13.19 -15.41
C ARG A 593 -12.52 12.91 -16.47
N LEU A 594 -12.95 12.51 -17.67
CA LEU A 594 -12.07 12.30 -18.83
C LEU A 594 -12.23 13.44 -19.86
N PRO A 595 -11.22 13.74 -20.71
CA PRO A 595 -9.86 13.17 -20.70
C PRO A 595 -9.06 13.55 -19.45
N ALA A 596 -8.03 12.78 -19.12
CA ALA A 596 -7.17 13.07 -17.96
C ALA A 596 -5.68 13.03 -18.27
N VAL A 597 -4.91 13.74 -17.46
CA VAL A 597 -3.44 13.80 -17.53
C VAL A 597 -2.81 13.48 -16.17
N VAL A 598 -1.77 12.67 -16.14
CA VAL A 598 -0.95 12.40 -14.96
C VAL A 598 0.46 12.93 -15.19
N ILE A 599 0.98 13.76 -14.30
CA ILE A 599 2.31 14.38 -14.42
C ILE A 599 3.30 13.60 -13.54
N GLY A 600 4.28 12.95 -14.15
CA GLY A 600 5.29 12.18 -13.42
C GLY A 600 5.97 11.12 -14.30
N GLY A 601 6.93 10.39 -13.75
CA GLY A 601 7.62 9.28 -14.44
C GLY A 601 7.98 8.09 -13.54
N GLY A 602 7.45 8.08 -12.31
CA GLY A 602 7.64 6.99 -11.36
C GLY A 602 6.43 6.05 -11.31
N LEU A 603 6.51 5.00 -10.48
CA LEU A 603 5.42 4.05 -10.29
C LEU A 603 4.13 4.70 -9.80
N THR A 604 4.20 5.70 -8.91
CA THR A 604 3.01 6.46 -8.47
C THR A 604 2.24 7.09 -9.64
N ALA A 605 2.92 7.52 -10.69
CA ALA A 605 2.26 8.09 -11.87
C ALA A 605 1.56 6.98 -12.70
N ILE A 606 2.20 5.81 -12.84
CA ILE A 606 1.61 4.66 -13.51
C ILE A 606 0.38 4.15 -12.74
N ASP A 607 0.53 3.93 -11.43
CA ASP A 607 -0.53 3.47 -10.53
C ASP A 607 -1.71 4.45 -10.54
N ALA A 608 -1.46 5.77 -10.51
CA ALA A 608 -2.53 6.76 -10.63
C ALA A 608 -3.22 6.76 -12.01
N ALA A 609 -2.47 6.53 -13.10
CA ALA A 609 -3.03 6.51 -14.46
C ALA A 609 -3.92 5.28 -14.71
N THR A 610 -3.46 4.09 -14.33
CA THR A 610 -4.22 2.84 -14.51
C THR A 610 -5.44 2.79 -13.59
N GLU A 611 -5.33 3.25 -12.34
CA GLU A 611 -6.47 3.31 -11.43
C GLU A 611 -7.48 4.38 -11.83
N LEU A 612 -7.07 5.50 -12.45
CA LEU A 612 -8.02 6.50 -12.96
C LEU A 612 -8.90 5.89 -14.06
N LEU A 613 -8.30 5.16 -15.03
CA LEU A 613 -9.05 4.47 -16.08
C LEU A 613 -10.08 3.49 -15.49
N ALA A 614 -9.64 2.64 -14.56
CA ALA A 614 -10.50 1.65 -13.91
C ALA A 614 -11.60 2.30 -13.04
N TYR A 615 -11.22 3.29 -12.23
CA TYR A 615 -12.15 3.99 -11.35
C TYR A 615 -13.24 4.73 -12.12
N TYR A 616 -12.91 5.34 -13.26
CA TYR A 616 -13.89 6.07 -14.05
C TYR A 616 -15.08 5.17 -14.45
N VAL A 617 -14.80 3.93 -14.88
CA VAL A 617 -15.83 2.93 -15.22
C VAL A 617 -16.73 2.66 -14.02
N VAL A 618 -16.16 2.41 -12.84
CA VAL A 618 -16.93 2.14 -11.61
C VAL A 618 -17.76 3.35 -11.20
N GLN A 619 -17.17 4.55 -11.23
CA GLN A 619 -17.81 5.80 -10.82
C GLN A 619 -19.07 6.07 -11.66
N VAL A 620 -18.98 5.94 -12.98
CA VAL A 620 -20.12 6.24 -13.88
C VAL A 620 -21.20 5.16 -13.77
N GLU A 621 -20.84 3.87 -13.70
CA GLU A 621 -21.80 2.77 -13.50
C GLU A 621 -22.54 2.93 -12.17
N LYS A 622 -21.81 3.16 -11.08
CA LYS A 622 -22.38 3.41 -9.73
C LYS A 622 -23.30 4.63 -9.70
N THR A 623 -22.94 5.68 -10.44
CA THR A 623 -23.77 6.89 -10.57
C THR A 623 -25.09 6.59 -11.27
N LEU A 624 -25.04 5.86 -12.39
CA LEU A 624 -26.24 5.48 -13.14
C LEU A 624 -27.16 4.58 -12.29
N GLU A 625 -26.61 3.54 -11.67
CA GLU A 625 -27.35 2.61 -10.80
C GLU A 625 -28.11 3.36 -9.70
N ARG A 626 -27.44 4.27 -8.98
CA ARG A 626 -28.05 5.05 -7.89
C ARG A 626 -29.07 6.06 -8.38
N VAL A 627 -28.79 6.78 -9.47
CA VAL A 627 -29.71 7.78 -10.02
C VAL A 627 -30.99 7.12 -10.53
N GLU A 628 -30.89 6.01 -11.25
CA GLU A 628 -32.06 5.26 -11.73
C GLU A 628 -32.87 4.68 -10.56
N ALA A 629 -32.20 4.14 -9.54
CA ALA A 629 -32.87 3.64 -8.34
C ALA A 629 -33.64 4.73 -7.58
N MET A 630 -33.03 5.91 -7.40
CA MET A 630 -33.70 7.08 -6.79
C MET A 630 -34.78 7.70 -7.68
N ALA A 631 -34.70 7.51 -9.00
CA ALA A 631 -35.69 8.00 -9.96
C ALA A 631 -36.92 7.09 -10.10
N ARG A 632 -36.96 5.89 -9.49
CA ARG A 632 -38.15 5.03 -9.54
C ARG A 632 -39.39 5.78 -9.05
N GLY A 633 -40.37 6.00 -9.94
CA GLY A 633 -41.59 6.76 -9.66
C GLY A 633 -41.50 8.29 -9.85
N ARG A 634 -40.38 8.82 -10.34
CA ARG A 634 -40.17 10.25 -10.68
C ARG A 634 -39.25 10.40 -11.91
N SER A 635 -39.00 11.61 -12.39
CA SER A 635 -38.01 11.82 -13.46
C SER A 635 -36.58 11.86 -12.92
N ILE A 636 -35.59 11.58 -13.78
CA ILE A 636 -34.16 11.80 -13.45
C ILE A 636 -33.92 13.29 -13.15
N ASP A 637 -34.52 14.21 -13.91
CA ASP A 637 -34.40 15.65 -13.64
C ASP A 637 -34.88 16.03 -12.25
N ALA A 638 -35.91 15.35 -11.71
CA ALA A 638 -36.33 15.55 -10.33
C ALA A 638 -35.23 15.14 -9.34
N VAL A 639 -34.46 14.07 -9.59
CA VAL A 639 -33.31 13.66 -8.75
C VAL A 639 -32.18 14.70 -8.81
N LEU A 640 -31.96 15.29 -10.00
CA LEU A 640 -30.90 16.25 -10.25
C LEU A 640 -31.26 17.70 -9.90
N ALA A 641 -32.52 18.00 -9.55
CA ALA A 641 -33.00 19.37 -9.31
C ALA A 641 -32.23 20.15 -8.24
N ARG A 642 -31.60 19.46 -7.29
CA ARG A 642 -30.79 20.05 -6.20
C ARG A 642 -29.32 20.31 -6.55
N LEU A 643 -28.88 19.85 -7.72
CA LEU A 643 -27.54 20.09 -8.24
C LEU A 643 -27.50 21.45 -8.94
N ASP A 644 -26.38 22.15 -8.91
CA ASP A 644 -26.16 23.36 -9.71
C ASP A 644 -25.86 23.04 -11.18
N ASP A 645 -25.62 24.06 -12.03
CA ASP A 645 -25.36 23.85 -13.46
C ASP A 645 -24.11 23.02 -13.75
N GLU A 646 -23.03 23.25 -13.01
CA GLU A 646 -21.76 22.51 -13.14
C GLU A 646 -21.97 21.05 -12.73
N GLU A 647 -22.58 20.83 -11.57
CA GLU A 647 -22.87 19.50 -11.03
C GLU A 647 -23.82 18.71 -11.94
N ARG A 648 -24.83 19.36 -12.53
CA ARG A 648 -25.73 18.73 -13.51
C ARG A 648 -24.99 18.34 -14.79
N GLU A 649 -24.06 19.16 -15.27
CA GLU A 649 -23.25 18.84 -16.44
C GLU A 649 -22.39 17.60 -16.18
N VAL A 650 -21.70 17.55 -15.04
CA VAL A 650 -20.89 16.39 -14.63
C VAL A 650 -21.72 15.13 -14.53
N VAL A 651 -22.87 15.17 -13.85
CA VAL A 651 -23.71 13.97 -13.69
C VAL A 651 -24.30 13.52 -15.02
N ARG A 652 -24.70 14.44 -15.90
CA ARG A 652 -25.21 14.08 -17.24
C ARG A 652 -24.15 13.42 -18.11
N GLU A 653 -22.91 13.93 -18.10
CA GLU A 653 -21.75 13.28 -18.75
C GLU A 653 -21.59 11.84 -18.25
N HIS A 654 -21.61 11.63 -16.93
CA HIS A 654 -21.46 10.30 -16.35
C HIS A 654 -22.60 9.36 -16.71
N LEU A 655 -23.85 9.85 -16.72
CA LEU A 655 -25.01 9.05 -17.14
C LEU A 655 -24.93 8.65 -18.62
N GLU A 656 -24.44 9.52 -19.50
CA GLU A 656 -24.20 9.22 -20.91
C GLU A 656 -23.15 8.11 -21.06
N HIS A 657 -21.99 8.28 -20.42
CA HIS A 657 -20.91 7.30 -20.50
C HIS A 657 -21.29 5.94 -19.90
N ALA A 658 -22.03 5.94 -18.78
CA ALA A 658 -22.51 4.72 -18.15
C ALA A 658 -23.52 3.96 -19.02
N ARG A 659 -24.38 4.67 -19.77
CA ARG A 659 -25.31 4.04 -20.73
C ARG A 659 -24.56 3.42 -21.89
N ALA A 660 -23.56 4.10 -22.44
CA ALA A 660 -22.70 3.53 -23.49
C ALA A 660 -21.97 2.27 -23.00
N LEU A 661 -21.47 2.24 -21.76
CA LEU A 661 -20.89 1.04 -21.15
C LEU A 661 -21.91 -0.09 -21.01
N ARG A 662 -23.11 0.21 -20.51
CA ARG A 662 -24.20 -0.77 -20.38
C ARG A 662 -24.58 -1.36 -21.74
N GLU A 663 -24.69 -0.53 -22.77
CA GLU A 663 -24.99 -0.94 -24.14
C GLU A 663 -23.88 -1.82 -24.73
N GLU A 664 -22.61 -1.44 -24.56
CA GLU A 664 -21.46 -2.21 -25.02
C GLU A 664 -21.34 -3.55 -24.29
N ARG A 665 -21.53 -3.60 -22.97
CA ARG A 665 -21.58 -4.86 -22.22
C ARG A 665 -22.71 -5.78 -22.73
N ALA A 666 -23.88 -5.22 -23.01
CA ALA A 666 -25.00 -5.97 -23.57
C ALA A 666 -24.71 -6.47 -25.01
N ALA A 667 -24.05 -5.66 -25.84
CA ALA A 667 -23.63 -6.06 -27.19
C ALA A 667 -22.57 -7.16 -27.15
N ALA A 668 -21.54 -7.00 -26.33
CA ALA A 668 -20.48 -7.97 -26.12
C ALA A 668 -21.03 -9.33 -25.63
N ALA A 669 -22.00 -9.32 -24.72
CA ALA A 669 -22.68 -10.53 -24.27
C ALA A 669 -23.46 -11.23 -25.40
N ARG A 670 -24.18 -10.48 -26.25
CA ARG A 670 -24.88 -11.04 -27.42
C ARG A 670 -23.92 -11.61 -28.46
N GLU A 671 -22.74 -11.01 -28.59
CA GLU A 671 -21.69 -11.39 -29.55
C GLU A 671 -20.67 -12.41 -28.98
N LEU A 672 -20.81 -12.82 -27.71
CA LEU A 672 -19.88 -13.72 -27.00
C LEU A 672 -18.41 -13.26 -27.07
N ARG A 673 -18.18 -11.97 -26.86
CA ARG A 673 -16.84 -11.35 -26.81
C ARG A 673 -16.65 -10.54 -25.53
N ALA A 674 -15.41 -10.17 -25.22
CA ALA A 674 -15.15 -9.18 -24.19
C ALA A 674 -15.73 -7.80 -24.59
N PRO A 675 -16.25 -7.00 -23.64
CA PRO A 675 -16.64 -5.63 -23.91
C PRO A 675 -15.42 -4.78 -24.25
N ARG A 676 -15.55 -3.95 -25.29
CA ARG A 676 -14.52 -3.03 -25.79
C ARG A 676 -14.49 -1.75 -24.96
N ILE A 677 -14.22 -1.89 -23.67
CA ILE A 677 -14.23 -0.79 -22.70
C ILE A 677 -13.14 0.23 -23.07
N GLN A 678 -11.96 -0.24 -23.45
CA GLN A 678 -10.85 0.66 -23.78
C GLN A 678 -11.17 1.57 -24.98
N ALA A 679 -11.92 1.08 -25.96
CA ALA A 679 -12.35 1.89 -27.10
C ALA A 679 -13.25 3.06 -26.66
N LEU A 680 -14.16 2.82 -25.69
CA LEU A 680 -14.99 3.88 -25.11
C LEU A 680 -14.15 4.88 -24.33
N LEU A 681 -13.23 4.41 -23.48
CA LEU A 681 -12.32 5.27 -22.71
C LEU A 681 -11.48 6.17 -23.62
N ASP A 682 -10.92 5.60 -24.69
CA ASP A 682 -10.19 6.36 -25.72
C ASP A 682 -11.09 7.39 -26.43
N SER A 683 -12.35 7.04 -26.71
CA SER A 683 -13.31 7.97 -27.33
C SER A 683 -13.65 9.17 -26.44
N TRP A 684 -13.62 8.99 -25.12
CA TRP A 684 -13.75 10.06 -24.12
C TRP A 684 -12.41 10.76 -23.83
N GLY A 685 -11.38 10.42 -24.60
CA GLY A 685 -10.06 11.05 -24.63
C GLY A 685 -8.99 10.35 -23.79
N GLY A 686 -9.34 9.31 -23.02
CA GLY A 686 -8.41 8.45 -22.29
C GLY A 686 -7.53 9.15 -21.26
N VAL A 687 -6.40 8.50 -20.91
CA VAL A 687 -5.43 8.99 -19.93
C VAL A 687 -4.04 9.10 -20.56
N ARG A 688 -3.40 10.26 -20.36
CA ARG A 688 -2.02 10.54 -20.79
C ARG A 688 -1.11 10.77 -19.60
N LEU A 689 0.05 10.13 -19.60
CA LEU A 689 1.10 10.34 -18.60
C LEU A 689 2.18 11.25 -19.20
N ALA A 690 2.34 12.45 -18.67
CA ALA A 690 3.29 13.45 -19.13
C ALA A 690 4.57 13.47 -18.28
N TYR A 691 5.72 13.39 -18.94
CA TYR A 691 7.03 13.41 -18.30
C TYR A 691 7.98 14.41 -18.97
N ARG A 692 8.70 15.18 -18.15
CA ARG A 692 9.64 16.23 -18.59
C ARG A 692 10.89 15.72 -19.30
N ARG A 693 11.16 14.41 -19.27
CA ARG A 693 12.25 13.76 -20.01
C ARG A 693 11.67 12.70 -20.96
N ARG A 694 12.53 11.90 -21.60
CA ARG A 694 12.11 10.69 -22.31
C ARG A 694 11.61 9.64 -21.31
N LEU A 695 10.69 8.76 -21.72
CA LEU A 695 10.22 7.63 -20.91
C LEU A 695 11.38 6.71 -20.53
N ALA A 696 12.34 6.52 -21.42
CA ALA A 696 13.58 5.76 -21.16
C ALA A 696 14.43 6.36 -20.01
N ASP A 697 14.27 7.65 -19.72
CA ASP A 697 14.94 8.33 -18.61
C ASP A 697 14.12 8.32 -17.31
N SER A 698 12.91 7.76 -17.34
CA SER A 698 12.01 7.71 -16.19
C SER A 698 12.45 6.64 -15.18
N PRO A 699 12.25 6.87 -13.87
CA PRO A 699 12.48 5.84 -12.86
C PRO A 699 11.67 4.56 -13.11
N ALA A 700 10.42 4.70 -13.58
CA ALA A 700 9.58 3.56 -13.90
C ALA A 700 10.19 2.70 -15.00
N TYR A 701 10.66 3.28 -16.09
CA TYR A 701 11.31 2.52 -17.16
C TYR A 701 12.63 1.88 -16.69
N ARG A 702 13.49 2.64 -16.01
CA ARG A 702 14.82 2.15 -15.61
C ARG A 702 14.75 1.01 -14.59
N LEU A 703 13.83 1.11 -13.63
CA LEU A 703 13.73 0.16 -12.52
C LEU A 703 12.64 -0.90 -12.71
N ASN A 704 11.57 -0.57 -13.45
CA ASN A 704 10.33 -1.36 -13.53
C ASN A 704 9.66 -1.26 -14.93
N HIS A 705 10.43 -1.35 -16.03
CA HIS A 705 9.88 -1.30 -17.40
C HIS A 705 8.73 -2.27 -17.67
N GLU A 706 8.65 -3.35 -16.91
CA GLU A 706 7.56 -4.32 -16.90
C GLU A 706 6.21 -3.62 -16.61
N GLU A 707 6.16 -2.71 -15.62
CA GLU A 707 4.95 -1.95 -15.28
C GLU A 707 4.65 -0.84 -16.29
N VAL A 708 5.67 -0.31 -16.97
CA VAL A 708 5.45 0.57 -18.14
C VAL A 708 4.73 -0.21 -19.24
N ALA A 709 5.21 -1.42 -19.58
CA ALA A 709 4.56 -2.28 -20.56
C ALA A 709 3.11 -2.62 -20.16
N LYS A 710 2.86 -2.98 -18.88
CA LYS A 710 1.50 -3.26 -18.38
C LYS A 710 0.56 -2.06 -18.45
N SER A 711 1.06 -0.85 -18.19
CA SER A 711 0.24 0.36 -18.34
C SER A 711 -0.14 0.65 -19.80
N LEU A 712 0.76 0.36 -20.75
CA LEU A 712 0.50 0.50 -22.18
C LEU A 712 -0.53 -0.53 -22.66
N GLU A 713 -0.47 -1.77 -22.13
CA GLU A 713 -1.50 -2.80 -22.36
C GLU A 713 -2.89 -2.31 -21.89
N GLU A 714 -2.97 -1.55 -20.80
CA GLU A 714 -4.21 -0.91 -20.31
C GLU A 714 -4.59 0.39 -21.05
N GLY A 715 -3.90 0.75 -22.13
CA GLY A 715 -4.25 1.92 -22.94
C GLY A 715 -3.79 3.28 -22.39
N VAL A 716 -2.92 3.30 -21.37
CA VAL A 716 -2.24 4.54 -20.97
C VAL A 716 -1.34 5.01 -22.11
N ARG A 717 -1.44 6.29 -22.48
CA ARG A 717 -0.56 6.94 -23.46
C ARG A 717 0.48 7.80 -22.77
N TYR A 718 1.65 7.97 -23.36
CA TYR A 718 2.77 8.72 -22.77
C TYR A 718 3.06 9.98 -23.58
N LEU A 719 3.34 11.09 -22.89
CA LEU A 719 3.86 12.32 -23.48
C LEU A 719 5.26 12.58 -22.94
N GLU A 720 6.26 12.49 -23.80
CA GLU A 720 7.66 12.73 -23.42
C GLU A 720 8.09 14.17 -23.64
N LEU A 721 9.15 14.59 -22.93
CA LEU A 721 9.79 15.89 -23.11
C LEU A 721 8.83 17.07 -22.92
N LEU A 722 7.86 16.94 -22.00
CA LEU A 722 6.89 17.99 -21.72
C LEU A 722 6.96 18.39 -20.24
N ALA A 723 7.24 19.66 -19.97
CA ALA A 723 7.15 20.24 -18.63
C ALA A 723 5.84 21.04 -18.49
N PRO A 724 5.07 20.87 -17.40
CA PRO A 724 3.81 21.60 -17.24
C PRO A 724 4.07 23.10 -17.16
N ALA A 725 3.26 23.89 -17.86
CA ALA A 725 3.39 25.35 -17.93
C ALA A 725 2.19 26.08 -17.32
N GLU A 726 0.96 25.67 -17.64
CA GLU A 726 -0.27 26.34 -17.18
C GLU A 726 -1.47 25.38 -17.25
N VAL A 727 -2.36 25.44 -16.25
CA VAL A 727 -3.69 24.80 -16.32
C VAL A 727 -4.72 25.80 -16.83
N HIS A 728 -5.45 25.42 -17.87
CA HIS A 728 -6.57 26.16 -18.44
C HIS A 728 -7.86 25.71 -17.75
N VAL A 729 -8.71 26.66 -17.37
CA VAL A 729 -9.98 26.39 -16.71
C VAL A 729 -11.18 26.75 -17.59
N ASP A 730 -12.28 26.03 -17.40
CA ASP A 730 -13.56 26.24 -18.08
C ASP A 730 -14.35 27.42 -17.47
N ARG A 731 -15.60 27.60 -17.95
CA ARG A 731 -16.51 28.64 -17.48
C ARG A 731 -16.87 28.56 -15.99
N PHE A 732 -16.65 27.42 -15.35
CA PHE A 732 -16.88 27.23 -13.92
C PHE A 732 -15.59 27.41 -13.11
N GLY A 733 -14.42 27.43 -13.74
CA GLY A 733 -13.13 27.45 -13.06
C GLY A 733 -12.59 26.04 -12.75
N ALA A 734 -13.08 25.01 -13.45
CA ALA A 734 -12.55 23.65 -13.39
C ALA A 734 -11.61 23.37 -14.57
N ALA A 735 -10.66 22.45 -14.41
CA ALA A 735 -9.67 22.12 -15.42
C ALA A 735 -10.33 21.72 -16.75
N GLU A 736 -9.86 22.31 -17.83
CA GLU A 736 -10.25 22.00 -19.21
C GLU A 736 -9.10 21.43 -20.03
N ALA A 737 -7.91 21.96 -19.80
CA ALA A 737 -6.70 21.59 -20.50
C ALA A 737 -5.48 21.97 -19.69
N ILE A 738 -4.33 21.46 -20.09
CA ILE A 738 -3.03 21.84 -19.56
C ILE A 738 -2.09 22.15 -20.74
N SER A 739 -1.38 23.28 -20.65
CA SER A 739 -0.28 23.60 -21.53
C SER A 739 1.02 23.04 -20.97
N PHE A 740 1.83 22.48 -21.85
CA PHE A 740 3.19 22.05 -21.56
C PHE A 740 4.17 22.85 -22.40
N GLU A 741 5.32 23.18 -21.83
CA GLU A 741 6.48 23.63 -22.60
C GLU A 741 7.30 22.40 -23.01
N ARG A 742 7.59 22.30 -24.31
CA ARG A 742 8.47 21.25 -24.84
C ARG A 742 9.89 21.44 -24.33
N GLN A 743 10.51 20.32 -23.99
CA GLN A 743 11.84 20.24 -23.43
C GLN A 743 12.82 19.61 -24.42
N GLU A 744 14.06 20.05 -24.36
CA GLU A 744 15.21 19.41 -25.00
C GLU A 744 16.22 18.99 -23.93
N ILE A 745 16.90 17.88 -24.18
CA ILE A 745 17.98 17.39 -23.32
C ILE A 745 19.29 17.90 -23.91
N ALA A 746 19.92 18.86 -23.24
CA ALA A 746 21.21 19.41 -23.63
C ALA A 746 22.37 18.44 -23.37
N ASP A 747 23.54 18.74 -23.92
CA ASP A 747 24.78 18.01 -23.63
C ASP A 747 25.03 17.98 -22.11
N GLY A 748 25.20 16.78 -21.56
CA GLY A 748 25.32 16.57 -20.11
C GLY A 748 24.00 16.27 -19.38
N GLY A 749 22.85 16.22 -20.08
CA GLY A 749 21.59 15.72 -19.54
C GLY A 749 20.72 16.76 -18.80
N ALA A 750 21.06 18.05 -18.91
CA ALA A 750 20.24 19.15 -18.42
C ALA A 750 19.01 19.36 -19.31
N LEU A 751 17.88 19.77 -18.72
CA LEU A 751 16.68 20.09 -19.47
C LEU A 751 16.66 21.57 -19.82
N ARG A 752 16.28 21.89 -21.06
CA ARG A 752 16.08 23.24 -21.57
C ARG A 752 14.70 23.33 -22.21
N GLY A 753 13.91 24.32 -21.80
CA GLY A 753 12.66 24.66 -22.46
C GLY A 753 12.91 25.23 -23.86
N THR A 754 12.12 24.81 -24.85
CA THR A 754 12.25 25.28 -26.23
C THR A 754 11.44 26.55 -26.51
N GLY A 755 10.58 26.97 -25.57
CA GLY A 755 9.56 28.00 -25.78
C GLY A 755 8.33 27.51 -26.57
N GLU A 756 8.36 26.31 -27.17
CA GLU A 756 7.22 25.71 -27.86
C GLU A 756 6.22 25.19 -26.84
N HIS A 757 4.96 25.67 -26.91
CA HIS A 757 3.90 25.27 -26.00
C HIS A 757 2.86 24.37 -26.68
N VAL A 758 2.47 23.29 -26.00
CA VAL A 758 1.49 22.31 -26.48
C VAL A 758 0.34 22.24 -25.50
N LYS A 759 -0.89 22.49 -25.99
CA LYS A 759 -2.11 22.42 -25.18
C LYS A 759 -2.76 21.05 -25.30
N VAL A 760 -2.98 20.37 -24.18
CA VAL A 760 -3.58 19.02 -24.10
C VAL A 760 -4.87 19.09 -23.29
N PRO A 761 -6.03 18.63 -23.84
CA PRO A 761 -7.29 18.57 -23.09
C PRO A 761 -7.19 17.67 -21.86
N ALA A 762 -7.69 18.14 -20.71
CA ALA A 762 -7.67 17.42 -19.45
C ALA A 762 -8.69 18.00 -18.47
N ARG A 763 -9.71 17.20 -18.10
CA ARG A 763 -10.69 17.51 -17.05
C ARG A 763 -10.23 17.04 -15.67
N THR A 764 -9.35 16.05 -15.63
CA THR A 764 -8.64 15.62 -14.40
C THR A 764 -7.13 15.69 -14.62
N ILE A 765 -6.40 16.29 -13.68
CA ILE A 765 -4.95 16.37 -13.69
C ILE A 765 -4.41 15.84 -12.36
N LEU A 766 -3.59 14.79 -12.40
CA LEU A 766 -2.96 14.21 -11.21
C LEU A 766 -1.45 14.50 -11.18
N VAL A 767 -0.95 15.03 -10.07
CA VAL A 767 0.46 15.40 -9.90
C VAL A 767 1.20 14.33 -9.10
N ALA A 768 2.17 13.65 -9.74
CA ALA A 768 3.01 12.58 -9.18
C ALA A 768 4.50 12.92 -9.31
N ALA A 769 4.89 14.09 -8.79
CA ALA A 769 6.25 14.63 -8.91
C ALA A 769 7.25 14.13 -7.84
N GLY A 770 6.89 13.10 -7.06
CA GLY A 770 7.71 12.51 -6.00
C GLY A 770 7.42 13.06 -4.60
N THR A 771 7.99 12.42 -3.59
CA THR A 771 7.79 12.72 -2.16
C THR A 771 9.12 12.99 -1.45
N ARG A 772 9.06 13.55 -0.25
CA ARG A 772 10.20 13.73 0.67
C ARG A 772 10.09 12.75 1.85
N PRO A 773 11.15 12.42 2.60
CA PRO A 773 11.04 11.60 3.81
C PRO A 773 10.13 12.26 4.88
N ASN A 774 9.44 11.45 5.69
CA ASN A 774 8.58 11.96 6.76
C ASN A 774 9.39 12.33 8.02
N VAL A 775 9.78 13.61 8.13
CA VAL A 775 10.46 14.18 9.30
C VAL A 775 9.56 15.11 10.10
N THR A 776 8.24 14.90 10.03
CA THR A 776 7.23 15.85 10.55
C THR A 776 7.34 16.06 12.06
N TYR A 777 7.78 15.06 12.82
CA TYR A 777 7.97 15.19 14.27
C TYR A 777 8.89 16.36 14.62
N GLU A 778 10.05 16.50 13.96
CA GLU A 778 10.99 17.59 14.22
C GLU A 778 10.37 18.96 13.93
N ARG A 779 9.45 19.04 12.96
CA ARG A 779 8.78 20.30 12.66
C ARG A 779 7.73 20.66 13.69
N GLU A 780 7.05 19.67 14.26
CA GLU A 780 6.08 19.89 15.33
C GLU A 780 6.75 20.15 16.68
N HIS A 781 7.91 19.53 16.91
CA HIS A 781 8.69 19.62 18.13
C HIS A 781 10.15 20.00 17.81
N PRO A 782 10.41 21.26 17.43
CA PRO A 782 11.74 21.70 16.98
C PRO A 782 12.83 21.47 18.02
N GLY A 783 14.00 21.00 17.56
CA GLY A 783 15.17 20.70 18.40
C GLY A 783 15.24 19.25 18.88
N THR A 784 14.34 18.38 18.44
CA THR A 784 14.35 16.95 18.82
C THR A 784 15.37 16.16 17.98
N PHE A 785 15.38 16.38 16.68
CA PHE A 785 16.21 15.68 15.71
C PHE A 785 16.93 16.66 14.76
N ALA A 786 18.21 16.45 14.54
CA ALA A 786 18.94 17.11 13.48
C ALA A 786 18.55 16.52 12.11
N ILE A 787 18.33 17.39 11.13
CA ILE A 787 17.97 17.03 9.75
C ILE A 787 19.15 17.33 8.83
N ASP A 788 19.49 16.39 7.95
CA ASP A 788 20.58 16.54 7.00
C ASP A 788 20.19 17.45 5.81
N ARG A 789 21.17 17.79 4.97
CA ARG A 789 20.95 18.67 3.81
C ARG A 789 19.99 18.09 2.76
N ARG A 790 19.74 16.78 2.79
CA ARG A 790 18.84 16.07 1.87
C ARG A 790 17.42 15.93 2.47
N GLY A 791 17.22 16.39 3.70
CA GLY A 791 15.93 16.36 4.39
C GLY A 791 15.67 15.08 5.19
N PHE A 792 16.66 14.20 5.33
CA PHE A 792 16.56 12.98 6.16
C PHE A 792 17.02 13.25 7.59
N PHE A 793 16.73 12.35 8.53
CA PHE A 793 17.36 12.41 9.85
C PHE A 793 18.89 12.33 9.73
N ALA A 794 19.61 13.13 10.51
CA ALA A 794 21.06 13.06 10.57
C ALA A 794 21.48 11.68 11.12
N SER A 795 22.31 10.97 10.35
CA SER A 795 22.68 9.58 10.60
C SER A 795 23.71 9.46 11.71
N HIS A 796 23.46 8.56 12.67
CA HIS A 796 24.34 8.23 13.79
C HIS A 796 24.39 6.71 14.02
N ASP A 797 25.47 6.27 14.66
CA ASP A 797 25.62 4.96 15.28
C ASP A 797 25.54 5.06 16.81
N ALA A 798 24.97 4.05 17.46
CA ALA A 798 24.96 3.94 18.91
C ALA A 798 26.03 2.96 19.39
N ARG A 799 26.83 3.37 20.38
CA ARG A 799 27.83 2.54 21.06
C ARG A 799 27.45 2.36 22.53
N VAL A 800 27.55 1.13 23.02
CA VAL A 800 27.24 0.77 24.41
C VAL A 800 28.54 0.53 25.16
N GLY A 801 28.76 1.24 26.26
CA GLY A 801 29.92 1.09 27.13
C GLY A 801 29.87 -0.15 28.04
N GLU A 802 31.00 -0.43 28.70
CA GLU A 802 31.12 -1.47 29.74
C GLU A 802 30.34 -1.18 31.03
N ASP A 803 29.77 0.01 31.17
CA ASP A 803 28.83 0.38 32.22
C ASP A 803 27.36 0.33 31.76
N GLY A 804 27.12 0.21 30.45
CA GLY A 804 25.79 0.17 29.83
C GLY A 804 25.36 1.52 29.27
N THR A 805 26.21 2.54 29.39
CA THR A 805 25.95 3.88 28.88
C THR A 805 25.93 3.86 27.35
N ILE A 806 24.89 4.46 26.76
CA ILE A 806 24.72 4.58 25.31
C ILE A 806 25.26 5.94 24.84
N THR A 807 26.12 5.93 23.82
CA THR A 807 26.67 7.13 23.19
C THR A 807 26.40 7.13 21.69
N LEU A 808 25.99 8.27 21.14
CA LEU A 808 25.81 8.43 19.70
C LEU A 808 27.06 9.01 19.04
N VAL A 809 27.43 8.44 17.90
CA VAL A 809 28.54 8.92 17.06
C VAL A 809 28.00 9.23 15.68
N PRO A 810 28.29 10.42 15.10
CA PRO A 810 27.87 10.75 13.73
C PRO A 810 28.37 9.71 12.73
N ALA A 811 27.49 9.32 11.81
CA ALA A 811 27.78 8.39 10.73
C ALA A 811 27.56 9.07 9.37
N PRO A 812 28.22 8.59 8.30
CA PRO A 812 27.90 9.02 6.94
C PRO A 812 26.42 8.81 6.63
N SER A 813 25.84 9.71 5.81
CA SER A 813 24.42 9.64 5.42
C SER A 813 24.09 8.29 4.81
N GLY A 814 23.24 7.52 5.47
CA GLY A 814 22.80 6.20 5.04
C GLY A 814 23.62 5.01 5.54
N GLU A 815 24.55 5.22 6.47
CA GLU A 815 25.31 4.13 7.11
C GLU A 815 24.82 3.81 8.53
N GLY A 816 24.38 4.82 9.30
CA GLY A 816 23.89 4.66 10.67
C GLY A 816 22.36 4.68 10.81
N PHE A 817 21.85 3.83 11.71
CA PHE A 817 20.41 3.61 11.96
C PHE A 817 19.80 4.50 13.04
N PHE A 818 20.59 5.34 13.72
CA PHE A 818 20.10 6.21 14.80
C PHE A 818 19.99 7.67 14.35
N THR A 819 18.95 8.34 14.83
CA THR A 819 18.81 9.79 14.73
C THR A 819 19.84 10.49 15.64
N SER A 820 19.83 11.81 15.69
CA SER A 820 20.65 12.57 16.64
C SER A 820 20.11 12.60 18.08
N TYR A 821 18.96 11.98 18.36
CA TYR A 821 18.34 12.05 19.69
C TYR A 821 19.10 11.20 20.69
N ALA A 822 19.62 11.84 21.74
CA ALA A 822 20.19 11.19 22.91
C ALA A 822 19.82 11.97 24.19
N LYS A 823 19.01 11.36 25.06
CA LYS A 823 18.62 11.97 26.34
C LYS A 823 18.35 10.88 27.38
N ASP A 824 18.88 11.04 28.59
CA ASP A 824 18.71 10.11 29.71
C ASP A 824 19.03 8.65 29.35
N GLY A 825 20.09 8.44 28.55
CA GLY A 825 20.50 7.13 28.05
C GLY A 825 19.59 6.52 26.98
N ARG A 826 18.55 7.23 26.53
CA ARG A 826 17.62 6.77 25.48
C ARG A 826 18.01 7.33 24.11
N VAL A 827 17.82 6.52 23.08
CA VAL A 827 18.11 6.85 21.68
C VAL A 827 16.94 6.45 20.78
N VAL A 828 16.90 6.96 19.55
CA VAL A 828 15.82 6.69 18.58
C VAL A 828 16.42 6.22 17.25
N SER A 829 15.91 5.11 16.71
CA SER A 829 16.31 4.59 15.39
C SER A 829 15.27 4.88 14.30
N TYR A 830 15.66 4.76 13.03
CA TYR A 830 14.80 5.08 11.88
C TYR A 830 15.03 4.17 10.66
N TYR A 831 13.98 3.93 9.87
CA TYR A 831 13.90 2.85 8.87
C TYR A 831 13.09 3.23 7.62
N GLY A 832 13.17 2.40 6.58
CA GLY A 832 12.35 2.54 5.37
C GLY A 832 12.67 3.78 4.56
N ASP A 833 11.63 4.46 4.06
CA ASP A 833 11.78 5.72 3.32
C ASP A 833 12.33 6.88 4.17
N ASN A 834 12.39 6.73 5.50
CA ASN A 834 13.14 7.66 6.36
C ASN A 834 14.65 7.46 6.28
N HIS A 835 15.14 6.36 5.71
CA HIS A 835 16.56 6.04 5.63
C HIS A 835 17.08 6.19 4.19
N PRO A 836 18.08 7.06 3.92
CA PRO A 836 18.43 7.46 2.56
C PRO A 836 18.98 6.33 1.67
N LYS A 837 19.57 5.28 2.26
CA LYS A 837 20.03 4.07 1.55
C LYS A 837 18.89 3.15 1.11
N TYR A 838 17.79 3.12 1.88
CA TYR A 838 16.70 2.15 1.72
C TYR A 838 15.41 2.77 1.15
N ALA A 839 15.40 4.07 0.91
CA ALA A 839 14.23 4.76 0.36
C ALA A 839 13.91 4.36 -1.09
N GLY A 840 12.63 4.20 -1.40
CA GLY A 840 12.10 4.15 -2.76
C GLY A 840 11.58 2.79 -3.26
N SER A 841 11.69 1.69 -2.49
CA SER A 841 11.00 0.43 -2.82
C SER A 841 10.63 -0.39 -1.60
N VAL A 842 9.62 -1.24 -1.72
CA VAL A 842 9.11 -2.11 -0.65
C VAL A 842 10.21 -3.01 -0.10
N VAL A 843 10.93 -3.72 -0.98
CA VAL A 843 12.00 -4.64 -0.57
C VAL A 843 13.17 -3.94 0.12
N LYS A 844 13.52 -2.71 -0.30
CA LYS A 844 14.55 -1.92 0.38
C LYS A 844 14.08 -1.47 1.76
N ALA A 845 12.82 -1.07 1.89
CA ALA A 845 12.24 -0.73 3.18
C ALA A 845 12.24 -1.92 4.15
N MET A 846 11.90 -3.12 3.68
CA MET A 846 12.00 -4.35 4.47
C MET A 846 13.46 -4.68 4.82
N ALA A 847 14.40 -4.50 3.88
CA ALA A 847 15.82 -4.69 4.13
C ALA A 847 16.37 -3.76 5.21
N SER A 848 15.90 -2.51 5.29
CA SER A 848 16.29 -1.59 6.37
C SER A 848 15.95 -2.15 7.76
N ALA A 849 14.82 -2.84 7.90
CA ALA A 849 14.41 -3.44 9.16
C ALA A 849 15.26 -4.68 9.48
N LYS A 850 15.51 -5.54 8.48
CA LYS A 850 16.41 -6.68 8.61
C LYS A 850 17.82 -6.24 9.02
N ASP A 851 18.37 -5.23 8.37
CA ASP A 851 19.74 -4.78 8.63
C ASP A 851 19.83 -3.98 9.93
N GLY A 852 18.79 -3.22 10.28
CA GLY A 852 18.83 -2.28 11.40
C GLY A 852 18.34 -2.83 12.75
N HIS A 853 17.57 -3.91 12.80
CA HIS A 853 17.07 -4.44 14.09
C HIS A 853 18.21 -4.92 15.01
N VAL A 854 19.30 -5.46 14.45
CA VAL A 854 20.45 -5.92 15.23
C VAL A 854 21.12 -4.78 16.00
N HIS A 855 21.04 -3.55 15.47
CA HIS A 855 21.57 -2.37 16.14
C HIS A 855 20.75 -2.02 17.39
N VAL A 856 19.44 -2.26 17.37
CA VAL A 856 18.57 -2.11 18.55
C VAL A 856 18.86 -3.22 19.56
N SER A 857 18.99 -4.48 19.14
CA SER A 857 19.33 -5.59 20.02
C SER A 857 20.65 -5.38 20.77
N ARG A 858 21.65 -4.76 20.12
CA ARG A 858 22.94 -4.41 20.74
C ARG A 858 22.81 -3.44 21.91
N LEU A 859 21.80 -2.55 21.92
CA LEU A 859 21.54 -1.64 23.04
C LEU A 859 21.22 -2.40 24.33
N PHE A 860 20.59 -3.57 24.20
CA PHE A 860 20.07 -4.38 25.30
C PHE A 860 20.80 -5.72 25.45
N ALA A 861 22.05 -5.80 24.98
CA ALA A 861 22.84 -7.04 24.98
C ALA A 861 22.98 -7.65 26.40
N ARG A 862 22.97 -6.82 27.45
CA ARG A 862 23.02 -7.27 28.84
C ARG A 862 21.72 -7.90 29.31
N ASP A 863 20.58 -7.31 28.97
CA ASP A 863 19.27 -7.86 29.31
C ASP A 863 19.08 -9.21 28.61
N ILE A 864 19.55 -9.32 27.36
CA ILE A 864 19.57 -10.57 26.60
C ILE A 864 20.48 -11.61 27.29
N ALA A 865 21.70 -11.22 27.69
CA ALA A 865 22.60 -12.13 28.41
C ALA A 865 22.03 -12.57 29.78
N ALA A 866 21.31 -11.67 30.47
CA ALA A 866 20.66 -11.96 31.74
C ALA A 866 19.49 -12.94 31.56
N LEU A 867 18.69 -12.81 30.50
CA LEU A 867 17.69 -13.83 30.12
C LEU A 867 18.35 -15.20 29.93
N ASP A 868 19.45 -15.26 29.18
CA ASP A 868 20.12 -16.53 28.89
C ASP A 868 20.71 -17.16 30.18
N ALA A 869 21.21 -16.35 31.12
CA ALA A 869 21.69 -16.82 32.41
C ALA A 869 20.57 -17.28 33.36
N ALA A 870 19.38 -16.67 33.30
CA ALA A 870 18.20 -17.02 34.09
C ALA A 870 17.32 -18.11 33.45
N ARG A 871 17.83 -18.81 32.43
CA ARG A 871 17.08 -19.82 31.68
C ARG A 871 16.56 -20.93 32.62
N GLY A 872 15.25 -21.15 32.62
CA GLY A 872 14.56 -22.11 33.49
C GLY A 872 13.96 -21.51 34.77
N ASP A 873 14.23 -20.24 35.10
CA ASP A 873 13.55 -19.53 36.18
C ASP A 873 12.17 -19.02 35.72
N THR A 874 11.15 -19.84 35.96
CA THR A 874 9.77 -19.54 35.56
C THR A 874 9.19 -18.31 36.29
N ARG A 875 9.70 -17.94 37.47
CA ARG A 875 9.20 -16.79 38.24
C ARG A 875 9.63 -15.48 37.59
N GLN A 876 10.91 -15.37 37.22
CA GLN A 876 11.42 -14.17 36.54
C GLN A 876 10.80 -13.99 35.15
N GLN A 877 10.58 -15.09 34.41
CA GLN A 877 9.88 -15.02 33.13
C GLN A 877 8.44 -14.52 33.29
N SER A 878 7.69 -15.09 34.25
CA SER A 878 6.31 -14.69 34.54
C SER A 878 6.20 -13.21 34.92
N ALA A 879 7.18 -12.67 35.66
CA ALA A 879 7.21 -11.26 36.02
C ALA A 879 7.36 -10.34 34.79
N ARG A 880 8.21 -10.71 33.83
CA ARG A 880 8.38 -9.96 32.57
C ARG A 880 7.13 -10.00 31.70
N ASP A 881 6.47 -11.16 31.64
CA ASP A 881 5.23 -11.32 30.87
C ASP A 881 4.05 -10.58 31.51
N ALA A 882 4.00 -10.52 32.84
CA ALA A 882 3.04 -9.70 33.57
C ALA A 882 3.27 -8.20 33.33
N ALA A 883 4.54 -7.74 33.32
CA ALA A 883 4.87 -6.35 33.01
C ALA A 883 4.47 -5.96 31.59
N TRP A 884 4.70 -6.84 30.61
CA TRP A 884 4.21 -6.66 29.24
C TRP A 884 2.69 -6.56 29.19
N SER A 885 1.99 -7.48 29.86
CA SER A 885 0.51 -7.50 29.88
C SER A 885 -0.06 -6.23 30.53
N ALA A 886 0.58 -5.72 31.58
CA ALA A 886 0.19 -4.47 32.23
C ALA A 886 0.40 -3.24 31.31
N LEU A 887 1.51 -3.20 30.55
CA LEU A 887 1.74 -2.17 29.54
C LEU A 887 0.65 -2.20 28.46
N VAL A 888 0.35 -3.38 27.90
CA VAL A 888 -0.70 -3.53 26.88
C VAL A 888 -2.08 -3.12 27.41
N ALA A 889 -2.45 -3.54 28.62
CA ALA A 889 -3.72 -3.15 29.23
C ALA A 889 -3.83 -1.63 29.42
N THR A 890 -2.74 -0.98 29.84
CA THR A 890 -2.66 0.48 29.94
C THR A 890 -2.85 1.12 28.56
N LEU A 891 -2.19 0.61 27.53
CA LEU A 891 -2.28 1.17 26.18
C LEU A 891 -3.64 0.91 25.52
N ASP A 892 -4.28 -0.22 25.77
CA ASP A 892 -5.63 -0.50 25.29
C ASP A 892 -6.65 0.48 25.86
N ASP A 893 -6.55 0.83 27.15
CA ASP A 893 -7.39 1.87 27.78
C ASP A 893 -7.09 3.27 27.22
N GLU A 894 -5.80 3.58 27.02
CA GLU A 894 -5.34 4.90 26.61
C GLU A 894 -5.55 5.23 25.13
N LEU A 895 -5.46 4.22 24.25
CA LEU A 895 -5.37 4.40 22.79
C LEU A 895 -6.59 3.89 22.01
N LEU A 896 -7.42 3.01 22.57
CA LEU A 896 -8.63 2.53 21.88
C LEU A 896 -9.82 3.45 22.16
N ALA A 897 -10.26 4.17 21.13
CA ALA A 897 -11.40 5.06 21.23
C ALA A 897 -12.74 4.31 21.15
N ARG A 898 -13.68 4.70 22.00
CA ARG A 898 -15.06 4.19 22.01
C ARG A 898 -16.06 5.32 22.15
N VAL A 899 -17.21 5.19 21.51
CA VAL A 899 -18.31 6.14 21.70
C VAL A 899 -18.78 6.04 23.14
N HIS A 900 -18.84 7.16 23.85
CA HIS A 900 -19.44 7.26 25.17
C HIS A 900 -20.93 7.63 25.05
N GLU A 901 -21.24 8.63 24.21
CA GLU A 901 -22.60 9.15 24.07
C GLU A 901 -22.73 9.92 22.75
N THR A 902 -23.92 9.87 22.13
CA THR A 902 -24.27 10.67 20.96
C THR A 902 -25.53 11.48 21.27
N LYS A 903 -25.48 12.81 21.09
CA LYS A 903 -26.58 13.74 21.41
C LYS A 903 -26.96 14.58 20.20
N ARG A 904 -28.25 14.75 19.95
CA ARG A 904 -28.73 15.78 19.02
C ARG A 904 -28.82 17.11 19.75
N LEU A 905 -27.98 18.07 19.36
CA LEU A 905 -27.96 19.41 19.95
C LEU A 905 -28.97 20.35 19.30
N ALA A 906 -29.15 20.21 17.98
CA ALA A 906 -30.09 20.97 17.18
C ALA A 906 -30.44 20.17 15.88
N PRO A 907 -31.46 20.56 15.10
CA PRO A 907 -31.69 19.99 13.79
C PRO A 907 -30.43 20.15 12.92
N GLY A 908 -29.89 19.03 12.41
CA GLY A 908 -28.66 19.04 11.62
C GLY A 908 -27.35 19.02 12.43
N ILE A 909 -27.39 19.05 13.77
CA ILE A 909 -26.20 19.15 14.62
C ILE A 909 -26.23 18.06 15.69
N VAL A 910 -25.19 17.21 15.69
CA VAL A 910 -25.00 16.15 16.67
C VAL A 910 -23.66 16.29 17.36
N GLU A 911 -23.63 15.92 18.63
CA GLU A 911 -22.43 15.82 19.43
C GLU A 911 -22.10 14.35 19.65
N VAL A 912 -20.84 13.98 19.39
CA VAL A 912 -20.32 12.65 19.69
C VAL A 912 -19.28 12.80 20.80
N VAL A 913 -19.59 12.26 21.97
CA VAL A 913 -18.67 12.15 23.10
C VAL A 913 -17.96 10.82 23.02
N VAL A 914 -16.64 10.84 23.04
CA VAL A 914 -15.77 9.68 22.84
C VAL A 914 -14.91 9.48 24.09
N HIS A 915 -14.85 8.25 24.59
CA HIS A 915 -13.82 7.84 25.53
C HIS A 915 -12.52 7.60 24.78
N ALA A 916 -11.57 8.52 24.93
CA ALA A 916 -10.24 8.48 24.31
C ALA A 916 -9.25 9.22 25.22
N PRO A 917 -8.79 8.60 26.32
CA PRO A 917 -8.10 9.30 27.41
C PRO A 917 -6.84 10.04 26.97
N ARG A 918 -5.99 9.42 26.14
CA ARG A 918 -4.77 10.08 25.65
C ARG A 918 -5.07 11.24 24.71
N ALA A 919 -6.02 11.04 23.79
CA ALA A 919 -6.46 12.06 22.85
C ALA A 919 -7.08 13.27 23.57
N ALA A 920 -7.81 13.04 24.67
CA ALA A 920 -8.38 14.09 25.51
C ALA A 920 -7.32 14.89 26.28
N ARG A 921 -6.31 14.22 26.86
CA ARG A 921 -5.21 14.89 27.59
C ARG A 921 -4.27 15.68 26.68
N ALA A 922 -4.06 15.20 25.45
CA ALA A 922 -3.24 15.89 24.46
C ALA A 922 -3.93 17.12 23.84
N PHE A 923 -5.25 17.24 23.98
CA PHE A 923 -6.04 18.32 23.37
C PHE A 923 -5.62 19.71 23.85
N ARG A 924 -5.52 20.64 22.91
CA ARG A 924 -5.51 22.08 23.19
C ARG A 924 -6.55 22.79 22.31
N PRO A 925 -7.17 23.89 22.80
CA PRO A 925 -8.17 24.63 22.05
C PRO A 925 -7.71 24.98 20.62
N GLY A 926 -8.64 24.84 19.67
CA GLY A 926 -8.38 25.05 18.24
C GLY A 926 -7.96 23.81 17.46
N GLN A 927 -7.49 22.74 18.13
CA GLN A 927 -7.11 21.49 17.45
C GLN A 927 -8.32 20.64 17.07
N PHE A 928 -8.11 19.69 16.15
CA PHE A 928 -9.16 18.82 15.63
C PHE A 928 -8.71 17.36 15.54
N TYR A 929 -9.67 16.48 15.29
CA TYR A 929 -9.52 15.02 15.25
C TYR A 929 -10.07 14.46 13.93
N ARG A 930 -9.54 13.32 13.49
CA ARG A 930 -10.16 12.49 12.46
C ARG A 930 -11.05 11.45 13.13
N LEU A 931 -12.35 11.58 12.99
CA LEU A 931 -13.33 10.57 13.40
C LEU A 931 -13.60 9.63 12.21
N GLN A 932 -13.54 8.32 12.43
CA GLN A 932 -13.80 7.33 11.38
C GLN A 932 -14.40 6.04 11.94
N GLY A 933 -15.39 5.46 11.25
CA GLY A 933 -15.94 4.14 11.54
C GLY A 933 -15.08 2.99 11.01
N LEU A 934 -15.29 1.80 11.59
CA LEU A 934 -14.66 0.54 11.19
C LEU A 934 -15.55 -0.20 10.19
N GLU A 935 -15.02 -0.56 9.04
CA GLU A 935 -15.77 -1.23 7.96
C GLU A 935 -16.16 -2.65 8.38
N SER A 936 -15.28 -3.38 9.07
CA SER A 936 -15.55 -4.77 9.50
C SER A 936 -16.71 -4.89 10.50
N LEU A 937 -17.10 -3.76 11.11
CA LEU A 937 -18.18 -3.66 12.10
C LEU A 937 -19.38 -2.85 11.59
N ALA A 938 -19.34 -2.37 10.35
CA ALA A 938 -20.37 -1.52 9.79
C ALA A 938 -21.62 -2.33 9.37
N SER A 939 -22.80 -1.79 9.68
CA SER A 939 -24.06 -2.34 9.17
C SER A 939 -24.20 -2.16 7.66
N ARG A 940 -24.94 -3.05 6.99
CA ARG A 940 -25.24 -2.97 5.56
C ARG A 940 -26.75 -2.85 5.34
N ALA A 941 -27.15 -1.99 4.40
CA ALA A 941 -28.56 -1.80 4.00
C ALA A 941 -28.65 -1.56 2.49
N GLN A 942 -29.57 -2.24 1.79
CA GLN A 942 -29.78 -2.08 0.34
C GLN A 942 -28.49 -2.16 -0.49
N GLY A 943 -27.61 -3.13 -0.19
CA GLY A 943 -26.31 -3.26 -0.87
C GLY A 943 -25.35 -2.09 -0.64
N THR A 944 -25.55 -1.30 0.42
CA THR A 944 -24.70 -0.17 0.82
C THR A 944 -24.11 -0.43 2.19
N THR A 945 -22.79 -0.26 2.33
CA THR A 945 -22.11 -0.34 3.62
C THR A 945 -22.18 1.02 4.33
N LEU A 946 -22.78 1.06 5.51
CA LEU A 946 -23.05 2.28 6.28
C LEU A 946 -21.88 2.62 7.19
N VAL A 947 -20.74 2.97 6.59
CA VAL A 947 -19.51 3.38 7.29
C VAL A 947 -19.17 4.83 6.95
N THR A 948 -18.66 5.57 7.94
CA THR A 948 -18.18 6.93 7.70
C THR A 948 -16.83 6.91 7.01
N GLU A 949 -16.59 7.89 6.13
CA GLU A 949 -15.23 8.30 5.77
C GLU A 949 -14.50 8.92 6.98
N GLY A 950 -13.24 9.31 6.79
CA GLY A 950 -12.52 10.11 7.78
C GLY A 950 -13.08 11.53 7.82
N LEU A 951 -13.64 11.93 8.96
CA LEU A 951 -14.21 13.26 9.17
C LEU A 951 -13.28 14.12 10.02
N ALA A 952 -12.91 15.29 9.50
CA ALA A 952 -12.19 16.30 10.26
C ALA A 952 -13.14 17.07 11.17
N LEU A 953 -13.03 16.86 12.49
CA LEU A 953 -13.92 17.43 13.49
C LEU A 953 -13.13 18.12 14.58
N THR A 954 -13.44 19.38 14.86
CA THR A 954 -12.79 20.14 15.92
C THR A 954 -13.19 19.61 17.29
N GLY A 955 -12.22 19.53 18.21
CA GLY A 955 -12.50 19.21 19.60
C GLY A 955 -13.32 20.34 20.24
N ALA A 956 -14.43 19.99 20.87
CA ALA A 956 -15.32 20.95 21.52
C ALA A 956 -14.99 21.09 23.02
N ARG A 957 -14.85 19.95 23.72
CA ARG A 957 -14.53 19.90 25.15
C ARG A 957 -13.81 18.62 25.51
N THR A 958 -13.10 18.64 26.63
CA THR A 958 -12.49 17.45 27.24
C THR A 958 -12.86 17.33 28.71
N ASP A 959 -13.02 16.10 29.18
CA ASP A 959 -13.11 15.73 30.58
C ASP A 959 -11.90 14.84 30.87
N LEU A 960 -10.90 15.42 31.54
CA LEU A 960 -9.61 14.74 31.74
C LEU A 960 -9.70 13.61 32.77
N GLU A 961 -10.61 13.72 33.75
CA GLU A 961 -10.79 12.71 34.79
C GLU A 961 -11.45 11.46 34.22
N ARG A 962 -12.45 11.64 33.36
CA ARG A 962 -13.19 10.54 32.72
C ARG A 962 -12.60 10.11 31.37
N GLY A 963 -11.54 10.77 30.90
CA GLY A 963 -10.90 10.48 29.62
C GLY A 963 -11.79 10.75 28.40
N LEU A 964 -12.70 11.72 28.48
CA LEU A 964 -13.67 12.01 27.42
C LEU A 964 -13.24 13.20 26.57
N VAL A 965 -13.52 13.11 25.27
CA VAL A 965 -13.44 14.23 24.33
C VAL A 965 -14.74 14.31 23.56
N SER A 966 -15.25 15.52 23.39
CA SER A 966 -16.44 15.77 22.58
C SER A 966 -16.08 16.40 21.24
N VAL A 967 -16.74 15.97 20.18
CA VAL A 967 -16.71 16.59 18.85
C VAL A 967 -18.13 16.91 18.40
N ILE A 968 -18.32 18.09 17.79
CA ILE A 968 -19.62 18.52 17.27
C ILE A 968 -19.61 18.40 15.74
N VAL A 969 -20.63 17.72 15.22
CA VAL A 969 -20.79 17.35 13.81
C VAL A 969 -21.97 18.12 13.22
N LEU A 970 -21.74 18.76 12.08
CA LEU A 970 -22.80 19.31 11.23
C LEU A 970 -23.13 18.30 10.12
N GLU A 971 -24.39 17.93 10.02
CA GLU A 971 -24.92 16.93 9.09
C GLU A 971 -25.02 17.51 7.66
N MET A 972 -23.89 17.59 6.96
CA MET A 972 -23.79 18.17 5.60
C MET A 972 -23.83 17.14 4.47
N GLY A 973 -23.40 15.90 4.74
CA GLY A 973 -23.35 14.81 3.77
C GLY A 973 -23.47 13.43 4.39
N ALA A 974 -23.36 12.39 3.56
CA ALA A 974 -23.62 11.01 3.96
C ALA A 974 -22.81 10.58 5.20
N SER A 975 -21.49 10.76 5.17
CA SER A 975 -20.59 10.37 6.26
C SER A 975 -20.92 11.10 7.58
N SER A 976 -21.19 12.41 7.56
CA SER A 976 -21.55 13.17 8.76
C SER A 976 -22.90 12.79 9.36
N LYS A 977 -23.89 12.41 8.53
CA LYS A 977 -25.22 11.97 8.99
C LYS A 977 -25.17 10.60 9.67
N LEU A 978 -24.24 9.75 9.26
CA LEU A 978 -24.04 8.45 9.91
C LEU A 978 -23.54 8.57 11.35
N CYS A 979 -22.94 9.70 11.76
CA CYS A 979 -22.51 9.93 13.14
C CYS A 979 -23.66 9.85 14.16
N GLU A 980 -24.90 10.23 13.79
CA GLU A 980 -26.06 10.09 14.68
C GLU A 980 -26.33 8.62 15.07
N ARG A 981 -25.95 7.66 14.21
CA ARG A 981 -26.21 6.24 14.42
C ARG A 981 -25.16 5.55 15.30
N MET A 982 -24.11 6.26 15.72
CA MET A 982 -23.09 5.76 16.62
C MET A 982 -23.65 5.59 18.03
N ARG A 983 -23.52 4.39 18.61
CA ARG A 983 -24.05 4.04 19.93
C ARG A 983 -22.96 3.95 21.00
N PRO A 984 -23.29 4.17 22.28
CA PRO A 984 -22.37 3.93 23.38
C PRO A 984 -21.73 2.53 23.31
N GLY A 985 -20.41 2.47 23.46
CA GLY A 985 -19.60 1.25 23.38
C GLY A 985 -19.04 0.94 22.00
N ASP A 986 -19.57 1.55 20.93
CA ASP A 986 -19.10 1.32 19.56
C ASP A 986 -17.60 1.67 19.45
N PRO A 987 -16.76 0.74 18.94
CA PRO A 987 -15.37 1.04 18.66
C PRO A 987 -15.27 1.94 17.42
N ILE A 988 -14.53 3.03 17.56
CA ILE A 988 -14.31 4.00 16.50
C ILE A 988 -12.85 4.42 16.47
N VAL A 989 -12.43 5.04 15.37
CA VAL A 989 -11.12 5.67 15.29
C VAL A 989 -11.27 7.16 15.55
N LEU A 990 -10.53 7.68 16.54
CA LEU A 990 -10.39 9.11 16.80
C LEU A 990 -8.90 9.49 16.74
N MET A 991 -8.40 9.75 15.52
CA MET A 991 -6.99 10.11 15.34
C MET A 991 -6.76 11.58 15.64
N GLY A 992 -5.98 11.87 16.67
CA GLY A 992 -5.58 13.23 17.01
C GLY A 992 -5.16 13.40 18.47
N PRO A 993 -4.98 14.66 18.91
CA PRO A 993 -5.26 15.87 18.16
C PRO A 993 -4.27 16.09 16.99
N THR A 994 -4.73 16.82 15.99
CA THR A 994 -3.94 17.29 14.85
C THR A 994 -4.25 18.77 14.58
N GLY A 995 -3.61 19.36 13.57
CA GLY A 995 -3.51 20.82 13.46
C GLY A 995 -2.57 21.43 14.51
N ALA A 996 -2.60 22.75 14.62
CA ALA A 996 -1.86 23.54 15.62
C ALA A 996 -2.83 24.06 16.70
N PRO A 997 -2.44 24.13 17.98
CA PRO A 997 -3.24 24.85 18.97
C PRO A 997 -3.43 26.32 18.57
N THR A 998 -4.62 26.88 18.81
CA THR A 998 -4.83 28.33 18.62
C THR A 998 -3.94 29.08 19.61
N GLU A 999 -3.27 30.14 19.14
CA GLU A 999 -2.48 31.01 20.00
C GLU A 999 -3.40 31.82 20.94
N ILE A 1000 -3.17 31.70 22.25
CA ILE A 1000 -3.94 32.36 23.31
C ILE A 1000 -3.13 33.54 23.85
N GLY A 1001 -3.58 34.77 23.60
CA GLY A 1001 -2.98 35.99 24.15
C GLY A 1001 -3.44 36.27 25.60
N HIS A 1002 -2.63 37.03 26.35
CA HIS A 1002 -2.87 37.34 27.77
C HIS A 1002 -3.24 38.81 27.97
N GLY A 1003 -4.36 39.07 28.66
CA GLY A 1003 -4.82 40.43 28.96
C GLY A 1003 -5.22 41.27 27.74
N GLU A 1004 -5.62 40.62 26.64
CA GLU A 1004 -6.01 41.27 25.39
C GLU A 1004 -7.51 41.62 25.37
N ASN A 1005 -7.91 42.63 24.58
CA ASN A 1005 -9.32 42.76 24.15
C ASN A 1005 -9.52 41.90 22.89
N VAL A 1006 -10.36 40.87 22.98
CA VAL A 1006 -10.51 39.86 21.94
C VAL A 1006 -11.91 39.85 21.37
N LEU A 1007 -11.99 39.79 20.05
CA LEU A 1007 -13.20 39.70 19.27
C LEU A 1007 -13.35 38.29 18.68
N LEU A 1008 -14.35 37.54 19.14
CA LEU A 1008 -14.72 36.23 18.59
C LEU A 1008 -15.91 36.39 17.63
N LEU A 1009 -15.78 35.85 16.42
CA LEU A 1009 -16.79 35.92 15.38
C LEU A 1009 -17.11 34.49 14.93
N GLY A 1010 -18.26 33.98 15.37
CA GLY A 1010 -18.67 32.59 15.16
C GLY A 1010 -19.90 32.45 14.29
N GLY A 1011 -19.81 31.69 13.20
CA GLY A 1011 -20.94 31.41 12.30
C GLY A 1011 -21.36 29.94 12.34
N GLY A 1012 -22.60 29.66 12.77
CA GLY A 1012 -23.17 28.31 12.81
C GLY A 1012 -22.31 27.34 13.62
N LEU A 1013 -21.79 26.28 12.98
CA LEU A 1013 -20.88 25.32 13.62
C LEU A 1013 -19.58 25.97 14.11
N GLY A 1014 -19.14 27.09 13.52
CA GLY A 1014 -17.93 27.79 13.98
C GLY A 1014 -17.98 28.19 15.45
N ASN A 1015 -19.19 28.37 16.01
CA ASN A 1015 -19.39 28.64 17.43
C ASN A 1015 -18.93 27.47 18.33
N ALA A 1016 -18.96 26.22 17.83
CA ALA A 1016 -18.52 25.02 18.55
C ALA A 1016 -17.02 25.06 18.91
N VAL A 1017 -16.23 25.70 18.06
CA VAL A 1017 -14.78 25.82 18.26
C VAL A 1017 -14.48 26.98 19.21
N LEU A 1018 -15.17 28.09 18.99
CA LEU A 1018 -14.87 29.37 19.62
C LEU A 1018 -15.16 29.40 21.12
N PHE A 1019 -16.11 28.62 21.65
CA PHE A 1019 -16.33 28.64 23.10
C PHE A 1019 -15.14 28.02 23.87
N SER A 1020 -14.47 27.00 23.29
CA SER A 1020 -13.27 26.41 23.92
C SER A 1020 -12.08 27.40 23.92
N ILE A 1021 -11.92 28.15 22.83
CA ILE A 1021 -10.92 29.19 22.68
C ILE A 1021 -11.25 30.40 23.58
N GLY A 1022 -12.50 30.83 23.61
CA GLY A 1022 -12.99 31.95 24.42
C GLY A 1022 -12.78 31.70 25.91
N ARG A 1023 -13.07 30.48 26.38
CA ARG A 1023 -12.76 30.08 27.76
C ARG A 1023 -11.28 30.21 28.07
N ALA A 1024 -10.40 29.68 27.22
CA ALA A 1024 -8.95 29.77 27.41
C ALA A 1024 -8.46 31.24 27.42
N LEU A 1025 -9.04 32.10 26.58
CA LEU A 1025 -8.73 33.54 26.57
C LEU A 1025 -9.16 34.24 27.87
N ARG A 1026 -10.35 33.92 28.39
CA ARG A 1026 -10.82 34.48 29.68
C ARG A 1026 -9.96 33.99 30.84
N GLU A 1027 -9.58 32.72 30.85
CA GLU A 1027 -8.64 32.16 31.85
C GLU A 1027 -7.26 32.83 31.78
N ALA A 1028 -6.84 33.29 30.59
CA ALA A 1028 -5.64 34.12 30.38
C ALA A 1028 -5.85 35.62 30.69
N GLY A 1029 -6.96 36.00 31.34
CA GLY A 1029 -7.25 37.38 31.75
C GLY A 1029 -7.66 38.33 30.63
N SER A 1030 -7.94 37.82 29.43
CA SER A 1030 -8.40 38.62 28.30
C SER A 1030 -9.90 38.95 28.41
N ARG A 1031 -10.30 40.08 27.84
CA ARG A 1031 -11.70 40.53 27.77
C ARG A 1031 -12.29 40.12 26.43
N VAL A 1032 -13.38 39.35 26.45
CA VAL A 1032 -13.91 38.67 25.26
C VAL A 1032 -15.28 39.22 24.86
N LEU A 1033 -15.35 39.83 23.68
CA LEU A 1033 -16.58 40.20 22.98
C LEU A 1033 -16.88 39.16 21.90
N TYR A 1034 -18.05 38.53 21.95
CA TYR A 1034 -18.41 37.42 21.08
C TYR A 1034 -19.64 37.76 20.23
N PHE A 1035 -19.51 37.79 18.90
CA PHE A 1035 -20.64 37.75 17.98
C PHE A 1035 -20.96 36.33 17.56
N ALA A 1036 -22.06 35.79 18.09
CA ALA A 1036 -22.53 34.43 17.80
C ALA A 1036 -23.65 34.50 16.75
N GLY A 1037 -23.32 34.15 15.51
CA GLY A 1037 -24.23 34.20 14.37
C GLY A 1037 -24.82 32.84 14.00
N TYR A 1038 -26.13 32.82 13.76
CA TYR A 1038 -26.88 31.65 13.29
C TYR A 1038 -27.77 32.03 12.11
N ARG A 1039 -28.00 31.10 11.19
CA ARG A 1039 -28.95 31.35 10.10
C ARG A 1039 -30.39 31.35 10.61
N ASP A 1040 -30.71 30.38 11.46
CA ASP A 1040 -31.99 30.24 12.14
C ASP A 1040 -31.77 29.93 13.63
N SER A 1041 -32.61 30.49 14.49
CA SER A 1041 -32.63 30.21 15.93
C SER A 1041 -32.76 28.72 16.27
N ALA A 1042 -33.38 27.90 15.40
CA ALA A 1042 -33.47 26.45 15.59
C ALA A 1042 -32.11 25.76 15.61
N GLN A 1043 -31.06 26.39 15.06
CA GLN A 1043 -29.69 25.88 15.01
C GLN A 1043 -28.86 26.32 16.23
N LEU A 1044 -29.44 27.07 17.17
CA LEU A 1044 -28.76 27.46 18.40
C LEU A 1044 -28.43 26.21 19.22
N PHE A 1045 -27.17 26.08 19.62
CA PHE A 1045 -26.69 25.04 20.53
C PHE A 1045 -25.73 25.64 21.55
N GLU A 1046 -25.62 24.99 22.71
CA GLU A 1046 -24.63 25.33 23.76
C GLU A 1046 -24.61 26.82 24.16
N GLN A 1047 -25.80 27.44 24.26
CA GLN A 1047 -25.94 28.85 24.63
C GLN A 1047 -25.21 29.18 25.95
N GLY A 1048 -25.19 28.22 26.91
CA GLY A 1048 -24.52 28.38 28.20
C GLY A 1048 -23.01 28.48 28.08
N GLU A 1049 -22.42 27.64 27.25
CA GLU A 1049 -20.96 27.62 27.03
C GLU A 1049 -20.49 28.88 26.30
N ILE A 1050 -21.27 29.37 25.33
CA ILE A 1050 -20.99 30.62 24.61
C ILE A 1050 -21.02 31.82 25.57
N GLU A 1051 -22.00 31.87 26.47
CA GLU A 1051 -22.08 32.90 27.50
C GLU A 1051 -20.90 32.77 28.49
N ALA A 1052 -20.61 31.57 29.00
CA ALA A 1052 -19.52 31.35 29.96
C ALA A 1052 -18.13 31.71 29.39
N SER A 1053 -17.93 31.53 28.08
CA SER A 1053 -16.68 31.81 27.38
C SER A 1053 -16.49 33.28 26.96
N SER A 1054 -17.38 34.19 27.35
CA SER A 1054 -17.31 35.61 26.98
C SER A 1054 -17.73 36.58 28.11
N ASP A 1055 -17.28 37.83 28.02
CA ASP A 1055 -17.76 38.91 28.90
C ASP A 1055 -19.07 39.51 28.37
N GLN A 1056 -19.22 39.57 27.04
CA GLN A 1056 -20.43 40.01 26.35
C GLN A 1056 -20.66 39.20 25.07
N VAL A 1057 -21.90 38.76 24.85
CA VAL A 1057 -22.36 38.12 23.60
C VAL A 1057 -23.35 39.01 22.87
N ILE A 1058 -23.14 39.12 21.56
CA ILE A 1058 -24.10 39.66 20.62
C ILE A 1058 -24.65 38.51 19.78
N TRP A 1059 -25.90 38.14 20.04
CA TRP A 1059 -26.60 37.07 19.32
C TRP A 1059 -27.16 37.62 18.02
N ALA A 1060 -26.73 37.07 16.88
CA ALA A 1060 -27.18 37.49 15.56
C ALA A 1060 -27.88 36.34 14.83
N ASN A 1061 -29.09 36.59 14.30
CA ASN A 1061 -29.74 35.62 13.42
C ASN A 1061 -30.54 36.25 12.28
N ASP A 1062 -30.47 35.61 11.10
CA ASP A 1062 -31.13 36.09 9.88
C ASP A 1062 -32.65 35.78 9.92
N HIS A 1063 -32.98 34.53 10.23
CA HIS A 1063 -34.32 33.96 10.18
C HIS A 1063 -34.73 33.32 11.52
N GLY A 1064 -36.00 32.92 11.63
CA GLY A 1064 -36.55 32.32 12.85
C GLY A 1064 -36.91 33.36 13.92
N ALA A 1065 -37.04 32.90 15.16
CA ALA A 1065 -37.31 33.75 16.32
C ALA A 1065 -36.03 34.49 16.77
N PRO A 1066 -36.12 35.67 17.39
CA PRO A 1066 -34.97 36.29 18.03
C PRO A 1066 -34.36 35.36 19.10
N ILE A 1067 -33.05 35.20 19.10
CA ILE A 1067 -32.34 34.46 20.16
C ILE A 1067 -32.38 35.31 21.43
N ALA A 1068 -33.02 34.83 22.49
CA ALA A 1068 -33.17 35.56 23.75
C ALA A 1068 -31.85 35.58 24.55
N PRO A 1069 -31.25 36.75 24.80
CA PRO A 1069 -30.10 36.85 25.70
C PRO A 1069 -30.50 36.51 27.13
N ARG A 1070 -29.64 35.80 27.87
CA ARG A 1070 -29.92 35.39 29.27
C ARG A 1070 -29.16 36.21 30.31
N ARG A 1071 -28.21 37.06 29.87
CA ARG A 1071 -27.43 37.96 30.73
C ARG A 1071 -27.75 39.42 30.39
N PRO A 1072 -27.79 40.34 31.37
CA PRO A 1072 -28.22 41.72 31.16
C PRO A 1072 -27.29 42.52 30.23
N GLN A 1073 -26.02 42.15 30.14
CA GLN A 1073 -25.04 42.79 29.26
C GLN A 1073 -25.08 42.28 27.80
N ASP A 1074 -25.75 41.15 27.55
CA ASP A 1074 -25.82 40.57 26.20
C ASP A 1074 -26.94 41.21 25.39
N ALA A 1075 -26.80 41.20 24.06
CA ALA A 1075 -27.79 41.79 23.16
C ALA A 1075 -28.19 40.84 22.03
N GLN A 1076 -29.34 41.12 21.42
CA GLN A 1076 -29.82 40.42 20.23
C GLN A 1076 -29.84 41.39 19.05
N PHE A 1077 -29.46 40.90 17.87
CA PHE A 1077 -29.52 41.64 16.62
C PHE A 1077 -30.16 40.78 15.52
N ARG A 1078 -31.11 41.36 14.78
CA ARG A 1078 -31.74 40.71 13.63
C ARG A 1078 -30.95 41.02 12.36
N GLY A 1079 -30.25 40.03 11.83
CA GLY A 1079 -29.38 40.13 10.67
C GLY A 1079 -28.07 39.39 10.87
N ASN A 1080 -27.10 39.65 9.99
CA ASN A 1080 -25.83 38.94 10.02
C ASN A 1080 -24.81 39.59 10.99
N ILE A 1081 -23.72 38.85 11.27
CA ILE A 1081 -22.65 39.27 12.20
C ILE A 1081 -22.05 40.63 11.82
N VAL A 1082 -21.84 40.89 10.52
CA VAL A 1082 -21.26 42.16 10.05
C VAL A 1082 -22.16 43.34 10.42
N GLN A 1083 -23.46 43.22 10.17
CA GLN A 1083 -24.44 44.24 10.52
C GLN A 1083 -24.53 44.44 12.04
N ALA A 1084 -24.47 43.35 12.81
CA ALA A 1084 -24.43 43.38 14.26
C ALA A 1084 -23.20 44.14 14.79
N MET A 1085 -22.02 43.93 14.20
CA MET A 1085 -20.80 44.65 14.57
C MET A 1085 -20.91 46.16 14.33
N GLN A 1086 -21.55 46.56 13.22
CA GLN A 1086 -21.79 47.97 12.95
C GLN A 1086 -22.80 48.59 13.92
N ALA A 1087 -23.87 47.88 14.27
CA ALA A 1087 -24.86 48.31 15.25
C ALA A 1087 -24.23 48.43 16.65
N TYR A 1088 -23.38 47.47 17.03
CA TYR A 1088 -22.58 47.50 18.25
C TYR A 1088 -21.72 48.76 18.32
N GLU A 1089 -20.95 49.06 17.27
CA GLU A 1089 -20.07 50.22 17.26
C GLU A 1089 -20.83 51.56 17.29
N ARG A 1090 -22.06 51.59 16.74
CA ARG A 1090 -22.97 52.75 16.85
C ARG A 1090 -23.65 52.87 18.22
N GLY A 1091 -23.48 51.91 19.12
CA GLY A 1091 -24.10 51.92 20.45
C GLY A 1091 -25.59 51.54 20.46
N GLU A 1092 -26.07 50.88 19.41
CA GLU A 1092 -27.49 50.48 19.27
C GLU A 1092 -27.84 49.22 20.07
N LEU A 1093 -26.83 48.53 20.64
CA LEU A 1093 -26.95 47.23 21.29
C LEU A 1093 -26.67 47.27 22.80
N GLY A 1094 -26.91 48.40 23.45
CA GLY A 1094 -26.71 48.57 24.90
C GLY A 1094 -25.28 48.94 25.28
N GLU A 1095 -24.92 48.67 26.55
CA GLU A 1095 -23.61 48.98 27.10
C GLU A 1095 -22.52 48.12 26.44
N ARG A 1096 -21.41 48.75 26.04
CA ARG A 1096 -20.31 48.06 25.36
C ARG A 1096 -19.26 47.66 26.39
N VAL A 1097 -18.82 46.40 26.35
CA VAL A 1097 -17.63 45.99 27.11
C VAL A 1097 -16.40 46.79 26.68
N PHE A 1098 -16.17 47.00 25.38
CA PHE A 1098 -15.14 47.91 24.84
C PHE A 1098 -15.51 48.34 23.40
N SER A 1099 -14.90 49.40 22.87
CA SER A 1099 -15.08 49.78 21.45
C SER A 1099 -14.32 48.82 20.53
N LEU A 1100 -14.83 48.59 19.31
CA LEU A 1100 -14.09 47.80 18.31
C LEU A 1100 -12.72 48.39 17.95
N GLY A 1101 -12.49 49.69 18.21
CA GLY A 1101 -11.19 50.33 18.04
C GLY A 1101 -10.13 49.95 19.08
N GLU A 1102 -10.53 49.26 20.15
CA GLU A 1102 -9.67 48.79 21.25
C GLU A 1102 -9.30 47.30 21.12
N VAL A 1103 -9.75 46.62 20.06
CA VAL A 1103 -9.52 45.19 19.83
C VAL A 1103 -8.06 44.92 19.49
N ASP A 1104 -7.42 44.02 20.23
CA ASP A 1104 -6.09 43.52 19.95
C ASP A 1104 -6.09 42.32 19.00
N ARG A 1105 -7.09 41.43 19.14
CA ARG A 1105 -7.17 40.14 18.43
C ARG A 1105 -8.56 39.87 17.86
N VAL A 1106 -8.62 39.42 16.62
CA VAL A 1106 -9.84 38.95 15.95
C VAL A 1106 -9.70 37.48 15.59
N LEU A 1107 -10.68 36.65 15.98
CA LEU A 1107 -10.76 35.24 15.57
C LEU A 1107 -12.10 35.01 14.87
N ALA A 1108 -12.05 34.64 13.59
CA ALA A 1108 -13.22 34.33 12.76
C ALA A 1108 -13.27 32.84 12.42
N ILE A 1109 -14.36 32.17 12.78
CA ILE A 1109 -14.58 30.75 12.48
C ILE A 1109 -16.02 30.56 12.02
N GLY A 1110 -16.21 29.99 10.83
CA GLY A 1110 -17.53 29.77 10.24
C GLY A 1110 -17.44 29.25 8.81
N SER A 1111 -18.42 29.57 7.98
CA SER A 1111 -18.33 29.29 6.55
C SER A 1111 -17.27 30.17 5.87
N ASP A 1112 -16.76 29.73 4.71
CA ASP A 1112 -15.85 30.52 3.87
C ASP A 1112 -16.45 31.90 3.56
N GLY A 1113 -17.77 31.96 3.29
CA GLY A 1113 -18.48 33.19 3.02
C GLY A 1113 -18.52 34.15 4.22
N MET A 1114 -18.74 33.62 5.43
CA MET A 1114 -18.76 34.45 6.64
C MET A 1114 -17.37 35.00 6.95
N MET A 1115 -16.33 34.15 6.93
CA MET A 1115 -14.95 34.59 7.20
C MET A 1115 -14.46 35.60 6.15
N ARG A 1116 -14.81 35.41 4.87
CA ARG A 1116 -14.56 36.40 3.81
C ARG A 1116 -15.26 37.74 4.10
N ALA A 1117 -16.52 37.71 4.53
CA ALA A 1117 -17.25 38.93 4.86
C ALA A 1117 -16.60 39.69 6.03
N VAL A 1118 -16.11 38.97 7.04
CA VAL A 1118 -15.35 39.57 8.15
C VAL A 1118 -14.06 40.23 7.65
N ARG A 1119 -13.28 39.54 6.82
CA ARG A 1119 -12.07 40.10 6.19
C ARG A 1119 -12.38 41.40 5.43
N ASP A 1120 -13.39 41.36 4.55
CA ASP A 1120 -13.75 42.49 3.69
C ASP A 1120 -14.19 43.71 4.52
N VAL A 1121 -14.93 43.48 5.61
CA VAL A 1121 -15.39 44.54 6.52
C VAL A 1121 -14.24 45.13 7.33
N ARG A 1122 -13.32 44.28 7.80
CA ARG A 1122 -12.09 44.71 8.48
C ARG A 1122 -11.24 45.61 7.59
N GLN A 1123 -11.14 45.32 6.29
CA GLN A 1123 -10.36 46.12 5.34
C GLN A 1123 -11.10 47.35 4.81
N GLY A 1124 -12.44 47.35 4.86
CA GLY A 1124 -13.28 48.44 4.38
C GLY A 1124 -13.98 49.20 5.52
N LEU A 1125 -15.25 48.83 5.76
CA LEU A 1125 -16.19 49.60 6.57
C LEU A 1125 -15.74 49.83 8.03
N LEU A 1126 -15.00 48.88 8.61
CA LEU A 1126 -14.48 48.96 9.98
C LEU A 1126 -12.96 49.07 10.03
N ALA A 1127 -12.31 49.51 8.94
CA ALA A 1127 -10.85 49.61 8.88
C ALA A 1127 -10.23 50.53 9.94
N LYS A 1128 -10.94 51.60 10.33
CA LYS A 1128 -10.45 52.51 11.39
C LYS A 1128 -10.48 51.86 12.77
N GLN A 1129 -11.43 50.96 13.00
CA GLN A 1129 -11.64 50.26 14.26
C GLN A 1129 -10.76 49.01 14.33
N LEU A 1130 -10.98 48.07 13.41
CA LEU A 1130 -10.36 46.75 13.43
C LEU A 1130 -9.03 46.66 12.67
N GLY A 1131 -8.69 47.66 11.85
CA GLY A 1131 -7.41 47.70 11.15
C GLY A 1131 -6.20 47.83 12.07
N ARG A 1132 -6.42 48.22 13.34
CA ARG A 1132 -5.40 48.34 14.39
C ARG A 1132 -5.17 47.06 15.19
N ALA A 1133 -6.04 46.06 15.04
CA ALA A 1133 -5.87 44.77 15.70
C ALA A 1133 -4.53 44.16 15.28
N LYS A 1134 -3.71 43.78 16.26
CA LYS A 1134 -2.38 43.20 16.07
C LYS A 1134 -2.47 41.85 15.37
N VAL A 1135 -3.52 41.09 15.68
CA VAL A 1135 -3.74 39.74 15.16
C VAL A 1135 -5.17 39.62 14.62
N ALA A 1136 -5.32 39.10 13.40
CA ALA A 1136 -6.61 38.73 12.84
C ALA A 1136 -6.49 37.37 12.14
N LEU A 1137 -7.18 36.36 12.66
CA LEU A 1137 -7.08 34.98 12.16
C LEU A 1137 -8.43 34.47 11.66
N GLY A 1138 -8.38 33.68 10.60
CA GLY A 1138 -9.46 32.80 10.16
C GLY A 1138 -9.06 31.35 10.35
N SER A 1139 -9.93 30.54 10.97
CA SER A 1139 -9.68 29.10 11.10
C SER A 1139 -10.23 28.35 9.88
N ILE A 1140 -9.34 27.82 9.05
CA ILE A 1140 -9.65 27.37 7.69
C ILE A 1140 -10.02 25.89 7.65
N ASN A 1141 -11.23 25.62 7.15
CA ASN A 1141 -11.85 24.31 7.02
C ASN A 1141 -11.65 23.69 5.63
N SER A 1142 -10.40 23.57 5.16
CA SER A 1142 -10.13 22.90 3.88
C SER A 1142 -10.44 21.40 3.95
N PRO A 1143 -10.78 20.74 2.82
CA PRO A 1143 -10.94 19.28 2.77
C PRO A 1143 -9.68 18.53 3.23
N MET A 1144 -9.85 17.45 4.00
CA MET A 1144 -8.75 16.63 4.51
C MET A 1144 -9.06 15.14 4.44
N GLN A 1145 -8.08 14.33 4.00
CA GLN A 1145 -8.20 12.86 3.89
C GLN A 1145 -7.37 12.18 4.97
N CYS A 1146 -6.04 12.35 4.92
CA CYS A 1146 -5.15 11.60 5.82
C CYS A 1146 -5.08 12.21 7.23
N MET A 1147 -5.06 13.55 7.32
CA MET A 1147 -4.87 14.33 8.55
C MET A 1147 -3.56 14.04 9.31
N MET A 1148 -2.61 13.38 8.65
CA MET A 1148 -1.27 13.01 9.17
C MET A 1148 -0.21 14.10 8.94
N LYS A 1149 -0.62 15.36 8.74
CA LYS A 1149 0.24 16.53 8.47
C LYS A 1149 1.10 16.40 7.20
N GLU A 1150 0.65 17.05 6.14
CA GLU A 1150 1.32 17.20 4.82
C GLU A 1150 1.43 15.96 3.92
N ILE A 1151 1.05 14.76 4.38
CA ILE A 1151 1.27 13.50 3.63
C ILE A 1151 0.47 13.40 2.31
N CYS A 1152 -0.85 13.68 2.33
CA CYS A 1152 -1.69 13.49 1.13
C CYS A 1152 -1.79 14.74 0.24
N GLY A 1153 -1.65 15.94 0.81
CA GLY A 1153 -1.80 17.21 0.09
C GLY A 1153 -3.24 17.66 -0.22
N GLN A 1154 -4.27 16.96 0.24
CA GLN A 1154 -5.65 17.44 0.04
C GLN A 1154 -5.94 18.76 0.78
N CYS A 1155 -5.32 18.90 1.98
CA CYS A 1155 -5.50 20.02 2.90
C CYS A 1155 -4.79 21.32 2.48
N LEU A 1156 -4.25 21.39 1.24
CA LEU A 1156 -3.55 22.57 0.72
C LEU A 1156 -4.50 23.78 0.59
N GLN A 1157 -4.06 24.91 1.15
CA GLN A 1157 -4.72 26.20 1.09
C GLN A 1157 -3.77 27.27 0.55
N ARG A 1158 -4.24 28.10 -0.38
CA ARG A 1158 -3.50 29.25 -0.88
C ARG A 1158 -3.61 30.44 0.08
N ARG A 1159 -2.47 31.10 0.30
CA ARG A 1159 -2.36 32.43 0.91
C ARG A 1159 -1.76 33.40 -0.09
N VAL A 1160 -2.21 34.65 -0.03
CA VAL A 1160 -1.72 35.77 -0.85
C VAL A 1160 -1.35 36.90 0.09
N ASP A 1161 -0.09 37.33 0.04
CA ASP A 1161 0.34 38.51 0.79
C ASP A 1161 -0.34 39.76 0.21
N PRO A 1162 -1.14 40.52 1.00
CA PRO A 1162 -1.89 41.66 0.49
C PRO A 1162 -1.01 42.86 0.09
N ALA A 1163 0.23 42.95 0.60
CA ALA A 1163 1.15 44.03 0.30
C ALA A 1163 2.00 43.74 -0.95
N THR A 1164 2.44 42.49 -1.12
CA THR A 1164 3.35 42.10 -2.21
C THR A 1164 2.68 41.34 -3.35
N GLY A 1165 1.50 40.75 -3.11
CA GLY A 1165 0.84 39.83 -4.02
C GLY A 1165 1.48 38.44 -4.08
N ALA A 1166 2.47 38.14 -3.23
CA ALA A 1166 3.18 36.86 -3.25
C ALA A 1166 2.26 35.71 -2.80
N GLU A 1167 2.22 34.64 -3.59
CA GLU A 1167 1.44 33.44 -3.28
C GLU A 1167 2.27 32.41 -2.49
N ARG A 1168 1.63 31.74 -1.52
CA ARG A 1168 2.20 30.59 -0.80
C ARG A 1168 1.12 29.56 -0.49
N PHE A 1169 1.52 28.30 -0.36
CA PHE A 1169 0.61 27.20 -0.02
C PHE A 1169 0.90 26.65 1.38
N VAL A 1170 -0.15 26.50 2.18
CA VAL A 1170 -0.09 26.00 3.55
C VAL A 1170 -0.93 24.73 3.65
N TYR A 1171 -0.46 23.76 4.40
CA TYR A 1171 -1.23 22.57 4.74
C TYR A 1171 -2.09 22.87 5.96
N THR A 1172 -3.39 23.03 5.78
CA THR A 1172 -4.32 23.33 6.89
C THR A 1172 -4.37 22.24 7.94
N CYS A 1173 -4.07 21.00 7.55
CA CYS A 1173 -3.90 19.89 8.47
C CYS A 1173 -2.71 20.06 9.43
N TYR A 1174 -1.81 21.01 9.15
CA TYR A 1174 -0.68 21.42 9.97
C TYR A 1174 -0.94 22.78 10.65
N GLU A 1175 -1.41 23.77 9.90
CA GLU A 1175 -1.67 25.15 10.35
C GLU A 1175 -3.03 25.64 9.81
N GLN A 1176 -4.08 25.41 10.59
CA GLN A 1176 -5.46 25.76 10.23
C GLN A 1176 -5.82 27.21 10.51
N ASP A 1177 -5.26 27.81 11.57
CA ASP A 1177 -5.46 29.23 11.89
C ASP A 1177 -4.50 30.06 11.03
N GLN A 1178 -5.06 30.93 10.19
CA GLN A 1178 -4.30 31.67 9.19
C GLN A 1178 -4.57 33.17 9.32
N PRO A 1179 -3.59 34.05 8.99
CA PRO A 1179 -3.84 35.49 8.90
C PRO A 1179 -5.01 35.77 7.97
N LEU A 1180 -6.09 36.32 8.51
CA LEU A 1180 -7.38 36.44 7.83
C LEU A 1180 -7.28 37.22 6.51
N ASP A 1181 -6.43 38.24 6.50
CA ASP A 1181 -6.20 39.12 5.35
C ASP A 1181 -5.42 38.45 4.21
N GLU A 1182 -4.71 37.35 4.49
CA GLU A 1182 -3.94 36.62 3.49
C GLU A 1182 -4.71 35.43 2.88
N VAL A 1183 -5.85 35.04 3.45
CA VAL A 1183 -6.59 33.86 3.01
C VAL A 1183 -7.28 34.12 1.67
N ASP A 1184 -6.99 33.24 0.71
CA ASP A 1184 -7.75 33.17 -0.53
C ASP A 1184 -9.03 32.33 -0.35
N PHE A 1185 -10.12 33.01 0.00
CA PHE A 1185 -11.43 32.39 0.18
C PHE A 1185 -12.06 31.90 -1.12
N ASP A 1186 -11.73 32.49 -2.27
CA ASP A 1186 -12.23 32.02 -3.55
C ASP A 1186 -11.58 30.69 -3.88
N PHE A 1187 -10.26 30.55 -3.66
CA PHE A 1187 -9.56 29.27 -3.72
C PHE A 1187 -10.15 28.22 -2.77
N LEU A 1188 -10.39 28.57 -1.50
CA LEU A 1188 -10.98 27.66 -0.52
C LEU A 1188 -12.35 27.12 -1.00
N ARG A 1189 -13.22 28.01 -1.49
CA ARG A 1189 -14.52 27.65 -2.04
C ARG A 1189 -14.40 26.71 -3.23
N GLN A 1190 -13.43 26.94 -4.12
CA GLN A 1190 -13.17 26.03 -5.23
C GLN A 1190 -12.75 24.64 -4.72
N ARG A 1191 -11.84 24.58 -3.74
CA ARG A 1191 -11.39 23.30 -3.14
C ARG A 1191 -12.53 22.52 -2.49
N LEU A 1192 -13.42 23.20 -1.76
CA LEU A 1192 -14.61 22.59 -1.14
C LEU A 1192 -15.59 22.00 -2.16
N ARG A 1193 -15.58 22.48 -3.41
CA ARG A 1193 -16.48 21.99 -4.48
C ARG A 1193 -15.89 20.86 -5.31
N GLN A 1194 -14.68 20.38 -5.03
CA GLN A 1194 -13.94 19.41 -5.85
C GLN A 1194 -14.71 18.10 -6.13
N SER A 1195 -15.50 17.61 -5.16
CA SER A 1195 -16.30 16.37 -5.26
C SER A 1195 -17.82 16.62 -5.07
N SER A 1196 -18.26 17.87 -5.16
CA SER A 1196 -19.60 18.32 -4.73
C SER A 1196 -20.77 17.56 -5.36
N ALA A 1197 -20.72 17.25 -6.66
CA ALA A 1197 -21.78 16.51 -7.34
C ALA A 1197 -21.97 15.11 -6.74
N HIS A 1198 -20.86 14.39 -6.55
CA HIS A 1198 -20.85 13.04 -5.99
C HIS A 1198 -21.20 13.02 -4.50
N GLU A 1199 -20.74 13.99 -3.71
CA GLU A 1199 -21.12 14.16 -2.30
C GLU A 1199 -22.63 14.36 -2.13
N LYS A 1200 -23.23 15.25 -2.92
CA LYS A 1200 -24.69 15.45 -2.92
C LYS A 1200 -25.40 14.16 -3.35
N LEU A 1201 -24.96 13.48 -4.41
CA LEU A 1201 -25.56 12.22 -4.85
C LEU A 1201 -25.51 11.15 -3.77
N ALA A 1202 -24.38 10.99 -3.09
CA ALA A 1202 -24.23 10.09 -1.95
C ALA A 1202 -25.19 10.42 -0.82
N ASP A 1203 -25.39 11.71 -0.53
CA ASP A 1203 -26.30 12.16 0.50
C ASP A 1203 -27.77 11.80 0.21
N ALA A 1204 -28.24 11.97 -1.04
CA ALA A 1204 -29.59 11.47 -1.39
C ALA A 1204 -29.65 9.95 -1.45
N TRP A 1205 -28.57 9.29 -1.87
CA TRP A 1205 -28.53 7.84 -1.86
C TRP A 1205 -28.69 7.31 -0.43
N LEU A 1206 -27.97 7.89 0.54
CA LEU A 1206 -28.15 7.56 1.95
C LEU A 1206 -29.61 7.82 2.38
N ALA A 1207 -30.18 8.98 2.08
CA ALA A 1207 -31.58 9.26 2.40
C ALA A 1207 -32.55 8.25 1.77
N HIS A 1208 -32.30 7.80 0.54
CA HIS A 1208 -33.08 6.76 -0.14
C HIS A 1208 -32.96 5.40 0.56
N VAL A 1209 -31.75 4.99 0.92
CA VAL A 1209 -31.49 3.74 1.65
C VAL A 1209 -32.20 3.77 3.00
N LEU A 1210 -32.05 4.85 3.77
CA LEU A 1210 -32.65 5.00 5.10
C LEU A 1210 -34.18 5.11 5.05
N ALA A 1211 -34.77 5.77 4.06
CA ALA A 1211 -36.22 5.86 3.92
C ALA A 1211 -36.87 4.48 3.63
N SER A 1212 -36.12 3.53 3.09
CA SER A 1212 -36.56 2.16 2.87
C SER A 1212 -36.41 1.25 4.10
N GLU A 1213 -35.72 1.70 5.16
CA GLU A 1213 -35.63 1.02 6.46
C GLU A 1213 -36.94 1.20 7.26
N SER A 1214 -38.08 0.69 6.77
CA SER A 1214 -39.28 0.53 7.59
C SER A 1214 -39.36 -0.88 8.17
N VAL A 1215 -39.19 -0.97 9.49
CA VAL A 1215 -39.55 -2.07 10.41
C VAL A 1215 -38.85 -3.43 10.17
N SER A 1216 -37.65 -3.58 10.72
CA SER A 1216 -37.18 -4.84 11.32
C SER A 1216 -36.12 -4.51 12.39
N PRO A 1217 -36.31 -4.92 13.66
CA PRO A 1217 -35.28 -4.74 14.67
C PRO A 1217 -34.05 -5.55 14.29
N GLY A 1218 -32.87 -4.90 14.35
CA GLY A 1218 -31.60 -5.55 14.04
C GLY A 1218 -31.23 -6.64 15.06
N PRO A 1219 -30.36 -7.58 14.69
CA PRO A 1219 -30.04 -8.77 15.50
C PRO A 1219 -29.45 -8.49 16.90
N ASN A 1220 -29.08 -7.24 17.21
CA ASN A 1220 -28.56 -6.85 18.53
C ASN A 1220 -29.63 -6.51 19.58
N GLU A 1221 -30.93 -6.46 19.24
CA GLU A 1221 -31.99 -6.37 20.27
C GLU A 1221 -32.25 -7.73 20.96
N ALA A 1222 -31.77 -8.84 20.39
CA ALA A 1222 -31.87 -10.16 21.01
C ALA A 1222 -30.74 -10.45 22.04
N GLN A 1223 -29.62 -9.71 22.00
CA GLN A 1223 -28.47 -9.93 22.89
C GLN A 1223 -28.42 -8.97 24.09
N ALA A 1224 -29.37 -8.05 24.23
CA ALA A 1224 -29.53 -7.25 25.45
C ALA A 1224 -30.47 -7.91 26.47
N ALA A 1225 -30.92 -9.14 26.20
CA ALA A 1225 -31.81 -9.94 27.05
C ALA A 1225 -31.19 -11.27 27.53
N GLU A 1226 -29.88 -11.48 27.30
CA GLU A 1226 -29.02 -12.52 27.92
C GLU A 1226 -27.73 -11.87 28.41
#